data_AF-A0A7T7HPU9-F1
#
_entry.id   AF-A0A7T7HPU9-F1
#
_cell.length_a   1.000
_cell.length_b   1.000
_cell.length_c   1.000
_cell.angle_alpha   90.00
_cell.angle_beta   90.00
_cell.angle_gamma   90.00
#
_symmetry.space_group_name_H-M   'P 1'
#
loop_
_entity.id
_entity.type
_entity.pdbx_description
1 polymer ?
#
loop_
_entity_poly.entity_id
_entity_poly.type
_entity_poly.pdbx_seq_one_letter_code
_entity_poly.pdbx_strand_id
1 'polypeptide(L)'
;MCVDDHERFRDIVVTAGKTVAIDESAALGSSDGLITLDNGGIRTAGPDDDWAQWTGPITALDKAIRFDGRGWIDVSHPTVPVTALKTFSGDGTFEKRGVGTLLLTADSSGFAGTTLVNEGKLLVGDENGAGAIGGSMAVNDGAILGGSGTIGSGAGSLVSIAAGGTLSPGNSIGTLTIDGDLAFASGSIFAVEVDPESGRSDAVTVTGKASLDGTLAHVGFDGVYDPRSTYTVLSAGEIEGEFASVTSDFAFLTPDFLYGTGEIGLKLQRNDRDFASLTQTANQAAVAASVESIGFTAGNQLYDAIVMLPDDPDFIRNGFDQLSGEIHASVKSALIEESGIVRGAEADRLRAAFGTVGASSAPVLAYGPDGANLVAPDQANGIAAWGSAFGAWNTFDGNANAAGLDSATGGLLVGVDIPLAETWRVGALAGYSHSSFDSDDRASSGSSDNYSLGLYAGSQWGGLGFRSGLAYTWHQIDTSRSVFIPGLTNALDSSYDAGTFQAFGELGYQFDLSDVQLEPFANLAYVNLDTDGYGESGGAAALSGASGSSDTTFTTVGARVSSDFMIGATRAKASGMIGWRHAFGDITPSVTQAFAGSTPFAVTGVAVAEDAAVVEAGLDFDLSANTTIGVSYQGQFGDDVSYNGVNARLQVKF
;
A
#
# COMPACT_ATOMS: atom_id res chain seq x y z
N MET A 1 50.44 28.53 -3.26
CA MET A 1 51.56 27.60 -3.51
C MET A 1 51.06 26.26 -3.04
N CYS A 2 50.48 25.46 -3.93
CA CYS A 2 50.05 24.10 -3.61
C CYS A 2 51.33 23.28 -3.39
N VAL A 3 51.50 22.78 -2.17
CA VAL A 3 52.61 21.88 -1.85
C VAL A 3 52.06 20.47 -2.05
N ASP A 4 52.31 19.90 -3.23
CA ASP A 4 51.87 18.56 -3.68
C ASP A 4 52.81 17.43 -3.18
N ASP A 5 53.79 17.78 -2.35
CA ASP A 5 54.75 16.85 -1.72
C ASP A 5 54.61 16.94 -0.20
N HIS A 6 53.67 16.16 0.33
CA HIS A 6 53.22 16.22 1.72
C HIS A 6 54.15 15.47 2.72
N GLU A 7 55.23 14.84 2.24
CA GLU A 7 56.19 14.11 3.11
C GLU A 7 57.10 15.04 3.95
N ARG A 8 57.10 16.36 3.69
CA ARG A 8 57.97 17.32 4.38
C ARG A 8 57.48 17.82 5.75
N PHE A 9 56.20 17.65 6.07
CA PHE A 9 55.62 18.14 7.33
C PHE A 9 55.27 16.97 8.23
N ARG A 10 56.14 16.70 9.22
CA ARG A 10 55.87 15.67 10.22
C ARG A 10 54.96 16.24 11.32
N ASP A 11 55.42 17.29 12.00
CA ASP A 11 54.72 17.85 13.15
C ASP A 11 54.16 19.24 12.79
N ILE A 12 52.88 19.50 13.12
CA ILE A 12 52.18 20.77 12.86
C ILE A 12 51.79 21.39 14.20
N VAL A 13 52.02 22.69 14.36
CA VAL A 13 51.51 23.46 15.50
C VAL A 13 50.58 24.56 14.99
N VAL A 14 49.30 24.47 15.36
CA VAL A 14 48.31 25.52 15.09
C VAL A 14 48.22 26.40 16.32
N THR A 15 48.62 27.65 16.17
CA THR A 15 48.72 28.62 17.26
C THR A 15 47.47 29.49 17.37
N ALA A 16 47.41 30.28 18.44
CA ALA A 16 46.27 31.07 18.86
C ALA A 16 45.51 31.79 17.73
N GLY A 17 44.19 31.53 17.63
CA GLY A 17 43.26 32.19 16.72
C GLY A 17 43.41 31.81 15.25
N LYS A 18 44.20 30.78 14.93
CA LYS A 18 44.36 30.29 13.56
C LYS A 18 43.49 29.06 13.31
N THR A 19 42.97 28.95 12.09
CA THR A 19 42.29 27.74 11.59
C THR A 19 43.00 27.26 10.34
N VAL A 20 43.35 25.99 10.31
CA VAL A 20 43.82 25.32 9.10
C VAL A 20 42.62 24.65 8.45
N ALA A 21 42.17 25.19 7.32
CA ALA A 21 41.19 24.52 6.47
C ALA A 21 41.91 23.44 5.66
N ILE A 22 41.38 22.23 5.66
CA ILE A 22 41.94 21.08 4.96
C ILE A 22 40.95 20.51 3.96
N ASP A 23 41.49 20.12 2.82
CA ASP A 23 40.80 19.51 1.68
C ASP A 23 41.04 18.00 1.57
N GLU A 24 42.12 17.51 2.16
CA GLU A 24 42.40 16.09 2.35
C GLU A 24 43.21 15.84 3.63
N SER A 25 43.14 14.63 4.19
CA SER A 25 43.94 14.28 5.37
C SER A 25 45.45 14.31 5.08
N ALA A 26 45.85 14.04 3.84
CA ALA A 26 47.25 14.09 3.41
C ALA A 26 47.83 15.52 3.46
N ALA A 27 46.98 16.55 3.36
CA ALA A 27 47.37 17.95 3.50
C ALA A 27 47.99 18.26 4.87
N LEU A 28 47.68 17.45 5.89
CA LEU A 28 48.25 17.56 7.23
C LEU A 28 49.63 16.91 7.37
N GLY A 29 50.16 16.26 6.32
CA GLY A 29 51.47 15.60 6.29
C GLY A 29 51.44 14.09 6.64
N SER A 30 52.59 13.50 6.99
CA SER A 30 52.73 12.05 7.28
C SER A 30 51.93 11.59 8.50
N SER A 31 51.26 10.44 8.45
CA SER A 31 50.39 9.90 9.51
C SER A 31 51.09 9.57 10.84
N ASP A 32 52.41 9.43 10.85
CA ASP A 32 53.22 9.24 12.08
C ASP A 32 53.51 10.58 12.81
N GLY A 33 53.04 11.68 12.27
CA GLY A 33 53.24 13.03 12.79
C GLY A 33 52.21 13.48 13.83
N LEU A 34 52.57 14.49 14.63
CA LEU A 34 51.70 15.08 15.64
C LEU A 34 51.15 16.44 15.22
N ILE A 35 49.86 16.67 15.44
CA ILE A 35 49.26 18.00 15.37
C ILE A 35 49.05 18.53 16.78
N THR A 36 49.69 19.64 17.12
CA THR A 36 49.43 20.37 18.36
C THR A 36 48.49 21.54 18.09
N LEU A 37 47.33 21.53 18.75
CA LEU A 37 46.35 22.60 18.73
C LEU A 37 46.47 23.41 20.03
N ASP A 38 47.14 24.55 19.93
CA ASP A 38 47.34 25.49 21.05
C ASP A 38 46.55 26.78 20.75
N ASN A 39 45.31 26.81 21.24
CA ASN A 39 44.38 27.92 21.03
C ASN A 39 44.00 28.16 19.54
N GLY A 40 44.18 27.15 18.70
CA GLY A 40 43.88 27.13 17.26
C GLY A 40 43.20 25.81 16.84
N GLY A 41 42.77 25.68 15.59
CA GLY A 41 42.04 24.48 15.18
C GLY A 41 42.13 24.11 13.72
N ILE A 42 41.46 23.02 13.37
CA ILE A 42 41.34 22.49 12.02
C ILE A 42 39.88 22.57 11.59
N ARG A 43 39.64 22.82 10.31
CA ARG A 43 38.32 22.78 9.67
C ARG A 43 38.36 21.90 8.43
N THR A 44 37.46 20.93 8.33
CA THR A 44 37.30 20.13 7.10
C THR A 44 36.45 20.88 6.08
N ALA A 45 36.63 20.56 4.80
CA ALA A 45 35.78 21.05 3.72
C ALA A 45 34.29 20.79 3.98
N GLY A 46 33.44 21.78 3.72
CA GLY A 46 31.99 21.64 3.61
C GLY A 46 31.52 21.80 2.16
N PRO A 47 30.27 21.42 1.83
CA PRO A 47 29.72 21.53 0.48
C PRO A 47 29.60 22.98 -0.03
N ASP A 48 29.55 23.96 0.89
CA ASP A 48 29.46 25.38 0.57
C ASP A 48 30.82 26.04 0.31
N ASP A 49 31.92 25.30 0.48
CA ASP A 49 33.25 25.82 0.21
C ASP A 49 33.53 25.80 -1.30
N ASP A 50 33.90 26.96 -1.90
CA ASP A 50 34.16 27.11 -3.35
C ASP A 50 35.17 26.10 -3.92
N TRP A 51 36.03 25.56 -3.06
CA TRP A 51 37.08 24.61 -3.41
C TRP A 51 36.66 23.14 -3.22
N ALA A 52 35.56 22.86 -2.50
CA ALA A 52 35.04 21.50 -2.29
C ALA A 52 34.50 20.85 -3.58
N GLN A 53 34.23 21.62 -4.64
CA GLN A 53 33.89 21.06 -5.96
C GLN A 53 35.06 20.32 -6.63
N TRP A 54 36.30 20.53 -6.17
CA TRP A 54 37.52 19.95 -6.76
C TRP A 54 38.10 18.81 -5.93
N THR A 55 37.67 18.65 -4.68
CA THR A 55 38.16 17.66 -3.73
C THR A 55 36.99 16.93 -3.10
N GLY A 56 37.00 15.60 -3.07
CA GLY A 56 35.95 14.82 -2.40
C GLY A 56 35.85 15.16 -0.90
N PRO A 57 34.74 14.83 -0.23
CA PRO A 57 34.60 15.09 1.20
C PRO A 57 35.66 14.33 2.00
N ILE A 58 36.19 14.96 3.04
CA ILE A 58 37.10 14.31 3.97
C ILE A 58 36.32 13.26 4.76
N THR A 59 36.81 12.03 4.78
CA THR A 59 36.19 10.91 5.51
C THR A 59 37.01 10.46 6.72
N ALA A 60 38.27 10.89 6.85
CA ALA A 60 39.14 10.51 7.96
C ALA A 60 40.20 11.57 8.30
N LEU A 61 40.62 11.58 9.57
CA LEU A 61 41.80 12.26 10.07
C LEU A 61 42.80 11.19 10.54
N ASP A 62 43.86 10.97 9.78
CA ASP A 62 44.86 9.93 10.05
C ASP A 62 46.10 10.47 10.80
N LYS A 63 45.88 11.27 11.85
CA LYS A 63 46.96 11.88 12.66
C LYS A 63 46.62 11.99 14.13
N ALA A 64 47.62 11.78 14.98
CA ALA A 64 47.48 12.06 16.40
C ALA A 64 47.32 13.58 16.62
N ILE A 65 46.40 13.95 17.51
CA ILE A 65 46.11 15.36 17.81
C ILE A 65 46.32 15.59 19.31
N ARG A 66 47.08 16.62 19.65
CA ARG A 66 47.35 17.05 21.01
C ARG A 66 46.76 18.43 21.26
N PHE A 67 45.97 18.57 22.32
CA PHE A 67 45.36 19.83 22.74
C PHE A 67 46.11 20.36 23.96
N ASP A 68 46.98 21.36 23.78
CA ASP A 68 47.74 22.02 24.86
C ASP A 68 47.05 23.34 25.32
N GLY A 69 46.08 23.83 24.54
CA GLY A 69 45.26 24.99 24.85
C GLY A 69 43.81 24.75 24.42
N ARG A 70 43.07 25.80 24.04
CA ARG A 70 41.70 25.66 23.55
C ARG A 70 41.68 25.37 22.04
N GLY A 71 41.78 24.10 21.67
CA GLY A 71 41.77 23.66 20.27
C GLY A 71 40.38 23.24 19.76
N TRP A 72 40.18 23.28 18.44
CA TRP A 72 38.91 22.85 17.82
C TRP A 72 39.12 22.01 16.55
N ILE A 73 38.15 21.13 16.31
CA ILE A 73 37.94 20.44 15.03
C ILE A 73 36.54 20.82 14.56
N ASP A 74 36.48 21.52 13.43
CA ASP A 74 35.25 21.92 12.74
C ASP A 74 34.98 20.94 11.60
N VAL A 75 33.91 20.16 11.71
CA VAL A 75 33.46 19.26 10.65
C VAL A 75 32.31 19.92 9.91
N SER A 76 32.59 20.47 8.74
CA SER A 76 31.64 21.31 8.01
C SER A 76 30.71 20.52 7.07
N HIS A 77 31.00 19.25 6.75
CA HIS A 77 30.15 18.46 5.87
C HIS A 77 28.96 17.84 6.64
N PRO A 78 27.70 18.12 6.27
CA PRO A 78 26.54 17.73 7.09
C PRO A 78 26.24 16.23 7.11
N THR A 79 26.56 15.51 6.03
CA THR A 79 26.13 14.10 5.87
C THR A 79 27.27 13.08 5.77
N VAL A 80 28.53 13.53 5.70
CA VAL A 80 29.68 12.64 5.55
C VAL A 80 30.47 12.69 6.86
N PRO A 81 30.50 11.60 7.65
CA PRO A 81 31.23 11.58 8.90
C PRO A 81 32.75 11.60 8.64
N VAL A 82 33.47 12.24 9.55
CA VAL A 82 34.93 12.24 9.58
C VAL A 82 35.39 11.31 10.70
N THR A 83 36.19 10.30 10.38
CA THR A 83 36.73 9.36 11.39
C THR A 83 38.11 9.79 11.86
N ALA A 84 38.27 10.08 13.15
CA ALA A 84 39.56 10.25 13.79
C ALA A 84 40.20 8.88 14.09
N LEU A 85 41.20 8.51 13.27
CA LEU A 85 41.82 7.18 13.28
C LEU A 85 42.95 7.03 14.32
N LYS A 86 43.40 8.14 14.91
CA LYS A 86 44.53 8.20 15.83
C LYS A 86 44.14 8.94 17.11
N THR A 87 44.98 8.83 18.12
CA THR A 87 44.66 9.25 19.49
C THR A 87 44.62 10.77 19.66
N PHE A 88 43.70 11.22 20.50
CA PHE A 88 43.68 12.55 21.08
C PHE A 88 44.42 12.55 22.42
N SER A 89 45.16 13.60 22.71
CA SER A 89 46.00 13.72 23.92
C SER A 89 46.14 15.16 24.39
N GLY A 90 46.77 15.38 25.54
CA GLY A 90 46.93 16.70 26.16
C GLY A 90 45.95 16.95 27.31
N ASP A 91 46.08 18.12 27.93
CA ASP A 91 45.32 18.58 29.10
C ASP A 91 44.48 19.84 28.80
N GLY A 92 44.49 20.32 27.56
CA GLY A 92 43.73 21.47 27.09
C GLY A 92 42.25 21.18 26.80
N THR A 93 41.61 22.03 26.01
CA THR A 93 40.22 21.86 25.60
C THR A 93 40.14 21.39 24.15
N PHE A 94 39.38 20.33 23.91
CA PHE A 94 38.98 19.91 22.57
C PHE A 94 37.55 20.38 22.28
N GLU A 95 37.35 21.19 21.26
CA GLU A 95 36.01 21.57 20.80
C GLU A 95 35.64 20.87 19.49
N LYS A 96 34.55 20.11 19.50
CA LYS A 96 33.86 19.69 18.28
C LYS A 96 32.91 20.81 17.84
N ARG A 97 33.14 21.32 16.63
CA ARG A 97 32.36 22.36 15.96
C ARG A 97 31.86 21.89 14.59
N GLY A 98 30.99 22.68 13.97
CA GLY A 98 30.44 22.42 12.65
C GLY A 98 29.34 21.37 12.68
N VAL A 99 28.41 21.48 11.74
CA VAL A 99 27.18 20.67 11.64
C VAL A 99 27.42 19.17 11.45
N GLY A 100 28.61 18.78 10.98
CA GLY A 100 28.91 17.39 10.63
C GLY A 100 29.23 16.48 11.81
N THR A 101 29.45 15.21 11.48
CA THR A 101 29.74 14.14 12.45
C THR A 101 31.25 13.88 12.55
N LEU A 102 31.79 13.88 13.77
CA LEU A 102 33.12 13.35 14.06
C LEU A 102 32.99 12.01 14.78
N LEU A 103 33.62 10.97 14.23
CA LEU A 103 33.68 9.63 14.83
C LEU A 103 35.08 9.38 15.39
N LEU A 104 35.18 9.11 16.69
CA LEU A 104 36.42 8.76 17.37
C LEU A 104 36.47 7.26 17.62
N THR A 105 37.35 6.56 16.90
CA THR A 105 37.56 5.10 17.06
C THR A 105 38.85 4.75 17.81
N ALA A 106 39.77 5.70 17.93
CA ALA A 106 41.04 5.50 18.63
C ALA A 106 40.88 5.55 20.17
N ASP A 107 41.76 4.85 20.88
CA ASP A 107 41.87 4.94 22.34
C ASP A 107 42.57 6.24 22.76
N SER A 108 41.77 7.24 23.10
CA SER A 108 42.20 8.54 23.62
C SER A 108 41.95 8.66 25.13
N SER A 109 41.94 7.54 25.86
CA SER A 109 41.79 7.51 27.33
C SER A 109 42.86 8.33 28.06
N GLY A 110 44.02 8.55 27.44
CA GLY A 110 45.10 9.39 27.95
C GLY A 110 44.88 10.90 27.80
N PHE A 111 43.79 11.35 27.15
CA PHE A 111 43.40 12.76 27.13
C PHE A 111 42.94 13.17 28.54
N ALA A 112 43.57 14.18 29.13
CA ALA A 112 43.30 14.62 30.50
C ALA A 112 42.53 15.95 30.56
N GLY A 113 42.11 16.46 29.40
CA GLY A 113 41.51 17.77 29.23
C GLY A 113 39.99 17.80 29.34
N THR A 114 39.38 18.79 28.69
CA THR A 114 37.91 18.89 28.58
C THR A 114 37.47 18.86 27.12
N THR A 115 36.45 18.06 26.82
CA THR A 115 35.80 18.04 25.50
C THR A 115 34.53 18.89 25.53
N LEU A 116 34.35 19.79 24.56
CA LEU A 116 33.14 20.57 24.35
C LEU A 116 32.53 20.20 22.99
N VAL A 117 31.32 19.66 22.99
CA VAL A 117 30.55 19.42 21.76
C VAL A 117 29.62 20.62 21.59
N ASN A 118 30.00 21.52 20.68
CA ASN A 118 29.28 22.78 20.47
C ASN A 118 28.26 22.70 19.34
N GLU A 119 28.48 21.82 18.36
CA GLU A 119 27.63 21.69 17.18
C GLU A 119 27.86 20.34 16.50
N GLY A 120 26.83 19.85 15.81
CA GLY A 120 26.86 18.58 15.09
C GLY A 120 26.92 17.38 16.03
N LYS A 121 27.49 16.27 15.55
CA LYS A 121 27.56 15.00 16.29
C LYS A 121 29.00 14.61 16.63
N LEU A 122 29.23 14.22 17.87
CA LEU A 122 30.44 13.49 18.29
C LEU A 122 30.06 12.05 18.62
N LEU A 123 30.62 11.09 17.90
CA LEU A 123 30.51 9.66 18.19
C LEU A 123 31.81 9.19 18.85
N VAL A 124 31.72 8.62 20.04
CA VAL A 124 32.85 7.96 20.71
C VAL A 124 32.60 6.46 20.67
N GLY A 125 33.46 5.73 19.96
CA GLY A 125 33.25 4.30 19.70
C GLY A 125 32.48 4.03 18.40
N ASP A 126 32.90 3.00 17.68
CA ASP A 126 32.14 2.41 16.57
C ASP A 126 31.13 1.36 17.06
N GLU A 127 30.41 0.70 16.15
CA GLU A 127 29.44 -0.37 16.46
C GLU A 127 29.99 -1.52 17.34
N ASN A 128 31.31 -1.72 17.38
CA ASN A 128 31.97 -2.76 18.18
C ASN A 128 32.40 -2.25 19.57
N GLY A 129 32.11 -0.99 19.91
CA GLY A 129 32.52 -0.34 21.15
C GLY A 129 33.98 0.09 21.15
N ALA A 130 34.65 0.12 20.00
CA ALA A 130 36.06 0.49 19.90
C ALA A 130 36.21 2.03 19.84
N GLY A 131 36.65 2.64 20.94
CA GLY A 131 36.98 4.06 21.04
C GLY A 131 36.87 4.56 22.47
N ALA A 132 37.78 5.45 22.86
CA ALA A 132 37.74 6.05 24.19
C ALA A 132 38.23 7.49 24.18
N ILE A 133 37.72 8.32 25.09
CA ILE A 133 38.25 9.66 25.34
C ILE A 133 38.24 9.97 26.84
N GLY A 134 39.39 10.34 27.38
CA GLY A 134 39.52 10.70 28.79
C GLY A 134 38.99 12.10 29.11
N GLY A 135 39.11 12.50 30.37
CA GLY A 135 38.75 13.85 30.84
C GLY A 135 37.25 14.09 31.00
N SER A 136 36.86 15.35 31.15
CA SER A 136 35.44 15.75 31.28
C SER A 136 34.85 16.17 29.94
N MET A 137 33.52 16.11 29.81
CA MET A 137 32.81 16.49 28.58
C MET A 137 31.61 17.37 28.87
N ALA A 138 31.34 18.34 27.98
CA ALA A 138 30.08 19.08 27.95
C ALA A 138 29.48 19.06 26.55
N VAL A 139 28.20 18.70 26.45
CA VAL A 139 27.39 18.71 25.23
C VAL A 139 26.46 19.91 25.32
N ASN A 140 26.65 20.86 24.42
CA ASN A 140 25.91 22.12 24.42
C ASN A 140 24.63 22.04 23.59
N ASP A 141 23.86 23.13 23.60
CA ASP A 141 22.60 23.28 22.87
C ASP A 141 22.76 22.92 21.38
N GLY A 142 21.89 22.07 20.86
CA GLY A 142 21.88 21.60 19.48
C GLY A 142 22.96 20.59 19.12
N ALA A 143 23.84 20.21 20.05
CA ALA A 143 24.88 19.22 19.83
C ALA A 143 24.44 17.81 20.27
N ILE A 144 25.00 16.78 19.62
CA ILE A 144 24.67 15.38 19.88
C ILE A 144 25.94 14.63 20.27
N LEU A 145 25.89 13.92 21.39
CA LEU A 145 26.87 12.91 21.78
C LEU A 145 26.31 11.51 21.52
N GLY A 146 27.10 10.61 20.97
CA GLY A 146 26.72 9.21 20.82
C GLY A 146 27.91 8.25 20.71
N GLY A 147 27.66 7.07 20.16
CA GLY A 147 28.61 5.97 20.05
C GLY A 147 28.49 4.98 21.22
N SER A 148 29.31 3.93 21.21
CA SER A 148 29.30 2.84 22.21
C SER A 148 30.66 2.63 22.88
N GLY A 149 31.52 3.66 22.86
CA GLY A 149 32.84 3.66 23.48
C GLY A 149 32.83 4.07 24.95
N THR A 150 33.98 4.51 25.45
CA THR A 150 34.15 4.97 26.84
C THR A 150 34.54 6.44 26.92
N ILE A 151 33.88 7.20 27.78
CA ILE A 151 34.16 8.62 28.03
C ILE A 151 34.46 8.82 29.52
N GLY A 152 35.56 9.48 29.83
CA GLY A 152 35.94 9.79 31.21
C GLY A 152 37.25 9.14 31.65
N SER A 153 37.63 9.43 32.88
CA SER A 153 38.88 8.96 33.51
C SER A 153 38.68 8.57 34.98
N GLY A 154 37.47 8.11 35.30
CA GLY A 154 37.04 7.70 36.63
C GLY A 154 36.60 8.87 37.50
N ALA A 155 36.70 8.68 38.82
CA ALA A 155 36.22 9.62 39.82
C ALA A 155 36.74 11.05 39.59
N GLY A 156 35.82 12.01 39.52
CA GLY A 156 36.10 13.42 39.26
C GLY A 156 35.95 13.85 37.79
N SER A 157 35.77 12.90 36.87
CA SER A 157 35.35 13.20 35.49
C SER A 157 33.84 13.41 35.45
N LEU A 158 33.38 14.41 34.69
CA LEU A 158 31.96 14.69 34.51
C LEU A 158 31.62 14.79 33.02
N VAL A 159 30.58 14.08 32.60
CA VAL A 159 29.89 14.31 31.33
C VAL A 159 28.61 15.08 31.61
N SER A 160 28.48 16.27 31.04
CA SER A 160 27.32 17.14 31.21
C SER A 160 26.58 17.34 29.91
N ILE A 161 25.26 17.13 29.92
CA ILE A 161 24.37 17.39 28.80
C ILE A 161 23.58 18.65 29.15
N ALA A 162 23.89 19.76 28.47
CA ALA A 162 23.23 21.05 28.70
C ALA A 162 21.80 21.06 28.16
N ALA A 163 21.03 22.10 28.51
CA ALA A 163 19.72 22.34 27.90
C ALA A 163 19.84 22.38 26.37
N GLY A 164 18.97 21.64 25.68
CA GLY A 164 18.99 21.49 24.22
C GLY A 164 20.08 20.58 23.65
N GLY A 165 20.99 20.07 24.49
CA GLY A 165 21.95 19.04 24.10
C GLY A 165 21.33 17.64 24.16
N THR A 166 21.81 16.74 23.30
CA THR A 166 21.30 15.37 23.19
C THR A 166 22.39 14.34 23.47
N LEU A 167 22.11 13.38 24.37
CA LEU A 167 22.84 12.13 24.47
C LEU A 167 22.06 11.04 23.73
N SER A 168 22.65 10.45 22.71
CA SER A 168 22.11 9.37 21.88
C SER A 168 23.17 8.27 21.82
N PRO A 169 23.32 7.43 22.87
CA PRO A 169 24.17 6.24 22.83
C PRO A 169 23.99 5.45 21.55
N GLY A 170 25.04 4.73 21.16
CA GLY A 170 25.01 3.89 19.98
C GLY A 170 25.34 4.60 18.66
N ASN A 171 25.36 3.78 17.62
CA ASN A 171 25.42 4.12 16.20
C ASN A 171 24.75 2.93 15.47
N SER A 172 23.46 2.70 15.81
CA SER A 172 22.83 1.39 16.11
C SER A 172 22.97 0.98 17.59
N ILE A 173 22.38 -0.14 17.97
CA ILE A 173 22.12 -0.55 19.36
C ILE A 173 23.42 -0.83 20.12
N GLY A 174 23.75 0.00 21.10
CA GLY A 174 25.03 -0.12 21.81
C GLY A 174 25.06 0.52 23.20
N THR A 175 26.06 0.13 23.98
CA THR A 175 26.26 0.68 25.33
C THR A 175 27.36 1.73 25.31
N LEU A 176 27.04 2.98 25.66
CA LEU A 176 28.04 4.00 25.94
C LEU A 176 28.46 3.93 27.41
N THR A 177 29.76 3.89 27.68
CA THR A 177 30.28 3.89 29.05
C THR A 177 30.76 5.27 29.46
N ILE A 178 30.25 5.78 30.58
CA ILE A 178 30.74 6.99 31.24
C ILE A 178 31.57 6.54 32.45
N ASP A 179 32.89 6.65 32.35
CA ASP A 179 33.81 6.40 33.45
C ASP A 179 33.97 7.67 34.30
N GLY A 180 32.98 7.91 35.15
CA GLY A 180 32.83 9.14 35.95
C GLY A 180 31.36 9.40 36.27
N ASP A 181 31.02 10.67 36.45
CA ASP A 181 29.65 11.13 36.68
C ASP A 181 29.00 11.60 35.38
N LEU A 182 27.67 11.46 35.29
CA LEU A 182 26.82 11.96 34.21
C LEU A 182 25.78 12.93 34.77
N ALA A 183 25.60 14.09 34.15
CA ALA A 183 24.60 15.06 34.55
C ALA A 183 23.78 15.55 33.35
N PHE A 184 22.46 15.35 33.42
CA PHE A 184 21.48 15.93 32.51
C PHE A 184 20.94 17.22 33.13
N ALA A 185 21.06 18.34 32.42
CA ALA A 185 20.42 19.59 32.80
C ALA A 185 18.94 19.63 32.37
N SER A 186 18.14 20.50 32.99
CA SER A 186 16.78 20.78 32.52
C SER A 186 16.74 21.15 31.03
N GLY A 187 15.89 20.46 30.27
CA GLY A 187 15.76 20.63 28.82
C GLY A 187 16.79 19.87 27.99
N SER A 188 17.66 19.06 28.59
CA SER A 188 18.48 18.10 27.84
C SER A 188 17.66 16.89 27.37
N ILE A 189 18.14 16.19 26.34
CA ILE A 189 17.47 15.04 25.71
C ILE A 189 18.35 13.79 25.86
N PHE A 190 17.77 12.70 26.33
CA PHE A 190 18.37 11.37 26.26
C PHE A 190 17.58 10.55 25.24
N ALA A 191 18.20 10.23 24.10
CA ALA A 191 17.60 9.48 23.00
C ALA A 191 18.06 8.02 23.02
N VAL A 192 17.13 7.07 22.92
CA VAL A 192 17.45 5.64 22.93
C VAL A 192 16.73 4.89 21.82
N GLU A 193 17.43 4.00 21.14
CA GLU A 193 16.90 3.00 20.20
C GLU A 193 16.76 1.64 20.91
N VAL A 194 15.81 0.81 20.50
CA VAL A 194 15.58 -0.53 21.07
C VAL A 194 15.57 -1.60 19.97
N ASP A 195 16.09 -2.80 20.28
CA ASP A 195 16.12 -3.98 19.41
C ASP A 195 15.02 -4.93 19.86
N PRO A 196 14.15 -5.38 18.97
CA PRO A 196 13.20 -6.39 19.34
C PRO A 196 13.68 -7.83 19.22
N GLU A 197 14.62 -8.17 18.33
CA GLU A 197 15.04 -9.56 18.14
C GLU A 197 15.99 -10.02 19.25
N SER A 198 16.86 -9.13 19.70
CA SER A 198 17.88 -9.45 20.71
C SER A 198 17.50 -9.02 22.12
N GLY A 199 16.42 -8.24 22.29
CA GLY A 199 16.04 -7.60 23.55
C GLY A 199 17.09 -6.58 24.03
N ARG A 200 18.02 -6.19 23.15
CA ARG A 200 19.01 -5.16 23.44
C ARG A 200 18.38 -3.79 23.28
N SER A 201 18.91 -2.81 23.98
CA SER A 201 18.63 -1.41 23.74
C SER A 201 19.93 -0.65 23.72
N ASP A 202 19.88 0.55 23.18
CA ASP A 202 20.84 1.54 23.56
C ASP A 202 20.83 1.70 25.08
N ALA A 203 22.03 1.79 25.64
CA ALA A 203 22.20 1.90 27.07
C ALA A 203 23.36 2.84 27.40
N VAL A 204 23.26 3.48 28.55
CA VAL A 204 24.38 4.20 29.14
C VAL A 204 24.75 3.52 30.45
N THR A 205 26.03 3.21 30.61
CA THR A 205 26.58 2.69 31.88
C THR A 205 27.47 3.75 32.51
N VAL A 206 27.12 4.19 33.71
CA VAL A 206 27.84 5.24 34.45
C VAL A 206 28.55 4.60 35.65
N THR A 207 29.87 4.71 35.74
CA THR A 207 30.60 4.10 36.86
C THR A 207 30.40 4.87 38.18
N GLY A 208 30.12 6.17 38.10
CA GLY A 208 29.79 7.06 39.21
C GLY A 208 28.30 7.37 39.33
N LYS A 209 27.99 8.65 39.56
CA LYS A 209 26.63 9.15 39.76
C LYS A 209 26.00 9.66 38.47
N ALA A 210 24.74 9.29 38.22
CA ALA A 210 23.89 9.89 37.19
C ALA A 210 22.87 10.84 37.80
N SER A 211 22.97 12.14 37.51
CA SER A 211 22.00 13.17 37.93
C SER A 211 21.04 13.52 36.79
N LEU A 212 19.74 13.39 37.04
CA LEU A 212 18.68 13.48 36.03
C LEU A 212 17.78 14.70 36.24
N ASP A 213 17.79 15.64 35.30
CA ASP A 213 16.87 16.79 35.23
C ASP A 213 16.31 16.99 33.79
N GLY A 214 16.66 16.08 32.86
CA GLY A 214 16.31 16.16 31.42
C GLY A 214 15.02 15.46 31.01
N THR A 215 14.85 15.23 29.71
CA THR A 215 13.77 14.44 29.10
C THR A 215 14.33 13.20 28.42
N LEU A 216 13.70 12.04 28.61
CA LEU A 216 14.00 10.84 27.80
C LEU A 216 13.13 10.86 26.54
N ALA A 217 13.74 10.88 25.37
CA ALA A 217 13.06 10.61 24.11
C ALA A 217 13.30 9.16 23.71
N HIS A 218 12.25 8.39 23.50
CA HIS A 218 12.35 7.05 22.94
C HIS A 218 12.10 7.10 21.43
N VAL A 219 13.08 6.66 20.64
CA VAL A 219 12.97 6.59 19.17
C VAL A 219 12.90 5.11 18.80
N GLY A 220 11.71 4.64 18.43
CA GLY A 220 11.52 3.24 18.04
C GLY A 220 10.84 3.15 16.69
N PHE A 221 11.57 2.72 15.66
CA PHE A 221 10.97 2.45 14.33
C PHE A 221 11.62 1.34 13.48
N ASP A 222 12.68 0.67 13.94
CA ASP A 222 13.35 -0.39 13.17
C ASP A 222 13.08 -1.79 13.72
N GLY A 223 12.06 -2.47 13.16
CA GLY A 223 11.85 -3.93 13.34
C GLY A 223 10.45 -4.37 13.79
N VAL A 224 10.28 -5.69 13.97
CA VAL A 224 9.05 -6.30 14.53
C VAL A 224 9.20 -6.35 16.05
N TYR A 225 8.57 -5.43 16.80
CA TYR A 225 8.73 -5.37 18.26
C TYR A 225 7.78 -6.28 19.03
N ASP A 226 8.16 -6.63 20.28
CA ASP A 226 7.17 -7.02 21.30
C ASP A 226 6.83 -5.77 22.12
N PRO A 227 5.60 -5.22 22.02
CA PRO A 227 5.21 -4.00 22.71
C PRO A 227 5.17 -4.16 24.24
N ARG A 228 5.40 -5.38 24.75
CA ARG A 228 5.37 -5.71 26.19
C ARG A 228 6.77 -5.82 26.78
N SER A 229 7.82 -5.60 25.98
CA SER A 229 9.21 -5.64 26.42
C SER A 229 9.55 -4.53 27.41
N THR A 230 10.55 -4.81 28.24
CA THR A 230 11.17 -3.85 29.15
C THR A 230 12.66 -3.78 28.83
N TYR A 231 13.17 -2.56 28.66
CA TYR A 231 14.53 -2.29 28.24
C TYR A 231 15.28 -1.50 29.30
N THR A 232 16.48 -1.93 29.70
CA THR A 232 17.33 -1.13 30.60
C THR A 232 18.12 -0.12 29.79
N VAL A 233 17.80 1.17 29.98
CA VAL A 233 18.36 2.27 29.17
C VAL A 233 19.50 3.00 29.88
N LEU A 234 19.56 2.92 31.21
CA LEU A 234 20.64 3.53 31.99
C LEU A 234 20.97 2.67 33.22
N SER A 235 22.25 2.46 33.49
CA SER A 235 22.75 1.93 34.75
C SER A 235 23.79 2.88 35.33
N ALA A 236 23.79 3.07 36.65
CA ALA A 236 24.74 3.93 37.34
C ALA A 236 25.08 3.40 38.74
N GLY A 237 26.25 3.75 39.25
CA GLY A 237 26.62 3.47 40.65
C GLY A 237 25.67 4.13 41.65
N GLU A 238 25.20 5.34 41.32
CA GLU A 238 24.14 6.05 42.04
C GLU A 238 23.27 6.82 41.03
N ILE A 239 21.95 6.85 41.24
CA ILE A 239 21.02 7.67 40.46
C ILE A 239 20.41 8.72 41.38
N GLU A 240 20.46 9.99 40.95
CA GLU A 240 19.90 11.13 41.65
C GLU A 240 18.91 11.87 40.74
N GLY A 241 17.67 12.06 41.20
CA GLY A 241 16.61 12.69 40.41
C GLY A 241 15.88 11.71 39.49
N GLU A 242 15.04 12.25 38.61
CA GLU A 242 14.20 11.52 37.66
C GLU A 242 14.13 12.32 36.35
N PHE A 243 13.93 11.64 35.21
CA PHE A 243 13.60 12.35 33.98
C PHE A 243 12.23 13.00 34.08
N ALA A 244 12.10 14.23 33.57
CA ALA A 244 10.87 15.02 33.67
C ALA A 244 9.70 14.41 32.87
N SER A 245 9.99 13.80 31.73
CA SER A 245 9.01 13.12 30.88
C SER A 245 9.67 12.07 29.98
N VAL A 246 8.83 11.20 29.42
CA VAL A 246 9.20 10.31 28.32
C VAL A 246 8.23 10.50 27.15
N THR A 247 8.77 10.59 25.94
CA THR A 247 8.00 10.69 24.70
C THR A 247 8.28 9.50 23.80
N SER A 248 7.27 9.09 23.03
CA SER A 248 7.40 8.10 21.95
C SER A 248 6.56 8.53 20.76
N ASP A 249 6.91 8.02 19.57
CA ASP A 249 6.19 8.33 18.34
C ASP A 249 4.95 7.45 18.11
N PHE A 250 4.64 6.50 19.01
CA PHE A 250 3.50 5.57 18.86
C PHE A 250 2.15 6.19 19.21
N ALA A 251 1.12 5.91 18.41
CA ALA A 251 -0.24 6.43 18.62
C ALA A 251 -0.97 5.77 19.80
N PHE A 252 -0.71 4.48 20.00
CA PHE A 252 -1.49 3.60 20.87
C PHE A 252 -0.72 3.08 22.09
N LEU A 253 0.55 3.47 22.21
CA LEU A 253 1.42 3.12 23.32
C LEU A 253 1.88 4.39 24.05
N THR A 254 1.90 4.33 25.37
CA THR A 254 2.49 5.35 26.24
C THR A 254 3.74 4.76 26.88
N PRO A 255 4.90 5.40 26.78
CA PRO A 255 6.11 4.97 27.45
C PRO A 255 6.01 5.25 28.95
N ASP A 256 6.60 4.36 29.75
CA ASP A 256 6.65 4.47 31.21
C ASP A 256 8.02 4.02 31.73
N PHE A 257 8.45 4.63 32.83
CA PHE A 257 9.74 4.37 33.45
C PHE A 257 9.64 3.29 34.51
N LEU A 258 10.73 2.55 34.68
CA LEU A 258 10.93 1.62 35.78
C LEU A 258 12.24 1.97 36.50
N TYR A 259 12.14 2.71 37.60
CA TYR A 259 13.30 3.04 38.43
C TYR A 259 13.63 1.87 39.37
N GLY A 260 14.81 1.29 39.18
CA GLY A 260 15.38 0.25 40.02
C GLY A 260 16.56 0.75 40.85
N THR A 261 17.20 -0.16 41.60
CA THR A 261 18.42 0.17 42.34
C THR A 261 19.59 0.34 41.37
N GLY A 262 19.92 1.58 41.01
CA GLY A 262 21.04 1.88 40.09
C GLY A 262 20.72 1.62 38.62
N GLU A 263 19.46 1.38 38.26
CA GLU A 263 19.04 1.13 36.88
C GLU A 263 17.74 1.87 36.55
N ILE A 264 17.59 2.25 35.27
CA ILE A 264 16.36 2.81 34.71
C ILE A 264 15.94 1.91 33.55
N GLY A 265 14.75 1.34 33.69
CA GLY A 265 14.05 0.63 32.64
C GLY A 265 13.05 1.53 31.89
N LEU A 266 12.77 1.17 30.66
CA LEU A 266 11.73 1.72 29.79
C LEU A 266 10.79 0.58 29.39
N LYS A 267 9.48 0.79 29.54
CA LYS A 267 8.44 -0.11 29.02
C LYS A 267 7.41 0.70 28.24
N LEU A 268 6.73 0.05 27.30
CA LEU A 268 5.58 0.60 26.61
C LEU A 268 4.29 0.01 27.22
N GLN A 269 3.26 0.84 27.39
CA GLN A 269 1.95 0.41 27.84
C GLN A 269 0.89 0.78 26.81
N ARG A 270 -0.08 -0.10 26.57
CA ARG A 270 -1.29 0.26 25.80
C ARG A 270 -1.99 1.43 26.49
N ASN A 271 -2.18 2.53 25.75
CA ASN A 271 -2.91 3.69 26.23
C ASN A 271 -4.44 3.51 26.07
N ASP A 272 -5.25 4.48 26.53
CA ASP A 272 -6.71 4.41 26.47
C ASP A 272 -7.31 4.92 25.14
N ARG A 273 -6.48 5.16 24.11
CA ARG A 273 -6.94 5.67 22.81
C ARG A 273 -7.41 4.53 21.93
N ASP A 274 -8.71 4.46 21.66
CA ASP A 274 -9.28 3.45 20.75
C ASP A 274 -8.70 3.56 19.33
N PHE A 275 -8.48 2.42 18.67
CA PHE A 275 -8.06 2.32 17.27
C PHE A 275 -9.03 3.04 16.34
N ALA A 276 -10.33 2.87 16.58
CA ALA A 276 -11.38 3.49 15.78
C ALA A 276 -11.40 5.03 15.87
N SER A 277 -10.80 5.64 16.91
CA SER A 277 -10.79 7.10 17.10
C SER A 277 -10.06 7.88 16.01
N LEU A 278 -9.22 7.19 15.22
CA LEU A 278 -8.43 7.78 14.14
C LEU A 278 -8.95 7.48 12.74
N THR A 279 -10.02 6.71 12.65
CA THR A 279 -10.65 6.29 11.39
C THR A 279 -11.56 7.38 10.84
N GLN A 280 -11.84 7.33 9.54
CA GLN A 280 -12.80 8.22 8.86
C GLN A 280 -13.92 7.46 8.16
N THR A 281 -13.63 6.24 7.70
CA THR A 281 -14.54 5.45 6.87
C THR A 281 -15.17 4.31 7.66
N ALA A 282 -16.28 3.76 7.16
CA ALA A 282 -16.95 2.63 7.79
C ALA A 282 -16.07 1.37 7.76
N ASN A 283 -15.38 1.11 6.65
CA ASN A 283 -14.45 -0.01 6.52
C ASN A 283 -13.28 0.12 7.52
N GLN A 284 -12.67 1.30 7.63
CA GLN A 284 -11.60 1.56 8.60
C GLN A 284 -12.08 1.34 10.03
N ALA A 285 -13.22 1.90 10.40
CA ALA A 285 -13.79 1.77 11.74
C ALA A 285 -14.12 0.31 12.09
N ALA A 286 -14.66 -0.45 11.12
CA ALA A 286 -14.99 -1.86 11.29
C ALA A 286 -13.73 -2.72 11.51
N VAL A 287 -12.70 -2.51 10.70
CA VAL A 287 -11.39 -3.17 10.87
C VAL A 287 -10.77 -2.82 12.21
N ALA A 288 -10.70 -1.52 12.54
CA ALA A 288 -10.10 -1.04 13.78
C ALA A 288 -10.78 -1.65 15.01
N ALA A 289 -12.12 -1.66 15.05
CA ALA A 289 -12.87 -2.27 16.15
C ALA A 289 -12.67 -3.80 16.23
N SER A 290 -12.58 -4.48 15.08
CA SER A 290 -12.31 -5.92 15.05
C SER A 290 -10.91 -6.24 15.58
N VAL A 291 -9.87 -5.56 15.12
CA VAL A 291 -8.51 -5.77 15.62
C VAL A 291 -8.44 -5.45 17.11
N GLU A 292 -9.03 -4.33 17.56
CA GLU A 292 -9.06 -3.95 18.97
C GLU A 292 -9.63 -5.07 19.87
N SER A 293 -10.66 -5.78 19.39
CA SER A 293 -11.32 -6.86 20.14
C SER A 293 -10.42 -8.06 20.47
N ILE A 294 -9.27 -8.22 19.80
CA ILE A 294 -8.27 -9.24 20.10
C ILE A 294 -7.63 -8.99 21.48
N GLY A 295 -7.35 -7.71 21.78
CA GLY A 295 -6.80 -7.25 23.05
C GLY A 295 -5.27 -7.39 23.20
N PHE A 296 -4.69 -6.44 23.94
CA PHE A 296 -3.24 -6.31 24.13
C PHE A 296 -2.56 -7.49 24.84
N THR A 297 -3.27 -8.35 25.56
CA THR A 297 -2.62 -9.49 26.24
C THR A 297 -2.57 -10.77 25.40
N ALA A 298 -3.13 -10.75 24.18
CA ALA A 298 -3.26 -11.93 23.35
C ALA A 298 -1.95 -12.39 22.67
N GLY A 299 -0.95 -11.51 22.56
CA GLY A 299 0.29 -11.81 21.82
C GLY A 299 0.03 -12.06 20.33
N ASN A 300 -0.95 -11.36 19.75
CA ASN A 300 -1.35 -11.51 18.36
C ASN A 300 -0.54 -10.55 17.48
N GLN A 301 0.12 -11.08 16.44
CA GLN A 301 1.01 -10.30 15.58
C GLN A 301 0.31 -9.13 14.86
N LEU A 302 -0.95 -9.30 14.44
CA LEU A 302 -1.72 -8.22 13.81
C LEU A 302 -2.03 -7.10 14.82
N TYR A 303 -2.48 -7.47 16.01
CA TYR A 303 -2.71 -6.50 17.08
C TYR A 303 -1.42 -5.72 17.43
N ASP A 304 -0.32 -6.45 17.55
CA ASP A 304 0.99 -5.90 17.91
C ASP A 304 1.51 -4.91 16.84
N ALA A 305 1.31 -5.22 15.56
CA ALA A 305 1.62 -4.29 14.47
C ALA A 305 0.77 -3.00 14.53
N ILE A 306 -0.53 -3.10 14.87
CA ILE A 306 -1.40 -1.92 14.96
C ILE A 306 -1.02 -1.02 16.14
N VAL A 307 -0.73 -1.56 17.32
CA VAL A 307 -0.36 -0.70 18.47
C VAL A 307 0.96 0.04 18.26
N MET A 308 1.82 -0.45 17.37
CA MET A 308 3.09 0.16 17.00
C MET A 308 3.01 1.17 15.87
N LEU A 309 1.81 1.47 15.38
CA LEU A 309 1.69 2.50 14.35
C LEU A 309 2.13 3.86 14.93
N PRO A 310 2.86 4.66 14.14
CA PRO A 310 3.21 6.03 14.54
C PRO A 310 1.94 6.85 14.74
N ASP A 311 2.00 7.90 15.56
CA ASP A 311 0.91 8.88 15.74
C ASP A 311 0.72 9.79 14.53
N ASP A 312 0.49 9.15 13.39
CA ASP A 312 0.17 9.74 12.10
C ASP A 312 -1.21 9.18 11.65
N PRO A 313 -2.27 10.00 11.73
CA PRO A 313 -3.61 9.56 11.36
C PRO A 313 -3.73 9.05 9.92
N ASP A 314 -2.99 9.61 8.96
CA ASP A 314 -3.10 9.21 7.56
C ASP A 314 -2.42 7.85 7.33
N PHE A 315 -1.28 7.63 7.98
CA PHE A 315 -0.60 6.33 7.98
C PHE A 315 -1.47 5.24 8.62
N ILE A 316 -2.11 5.55 9.75
CA ILE A 316 -3.00 4.60 10.46
C ILE A 316 -4.22 4.23 9.61
N ARG A 317 -4.86 5.22 8.99
CA ARG A 317 -6.02 4.99 8.10
C ARG A 317 -5.65 4.10 6.92
N ASN A 318 -4.51 4.36 6.29
CA ASN A 318 -4.01 3.52 5.20
C ASN A 318 -3.74 2.08 5.68
N GLY A 319 -3.20 1.90 6.89
CA GLY A 319 -3.04 0.57 7.48
C GLY A 319 -4.37 -0.19 7.63
N PHE A 320 -5.42 0.47 8.11
CA PHE A 320 -6.75 -0.14 8.20
C PHE A 320 -7.40 -0.40 6.84
N ASP A 321 -7.17 0.46 5.85
CA ASP A 321 -7.62 0.26 4.48
C ASP A 321 -7.01 -1.01 3.87
N GLN A 322 -5.71 -1.23 4.04
CA GLN A 322 -5.02 -2.44 3.57
C GLN A 322 -5.54 -3.73 4.24
N LEU A 323 -5.96 -3.62 5.50
CA LEU A 323 -6.51 -4.72 6.29
C LEU A 323 -8.00 -5.01 5.98
N SER A 324 -8.68 -4.15 5.23
CA SER A 324 -10.12 -4.23 5.01
C SER A 324 -10.59 -5.49 4.28
N GLY A 325 -9.79 -6.08 3.39
CA GLY A 325 -10.26 -7.19 2.54
C GLY A 325 -11.42 -6.82 1.60
N GLU A 326 -11.60 -5.53 1.30
CA GLU A 326 -12.77 -5.04 0.54
C GLU A 326 -12.87 -5.56 -0.90
N ILE A 327 -11.77 -6.11 -1.45
CA ILE A 327 -11.77 -6.82 -2.74
C ILE A 327 -12.83 -7.92 -2.82
N HIS A 328 -13.07 -8.66 -1.72
CA HIS A 328 -14.09 -9.72 -1.67
C HIS A 328 -15.51 -9.16 -1.83
N ALA A 329 -15.76 -7.94 -1.38
CA ALA A 329 -17.04 -7.27 -1.61
C ALA A 329 -17.12 -6.64 -3.00
N SER A 330 -16.04 -6.01 -3.49
CA SER A 330 -16.00 -5.37 -4.80
C SER A 330 -16.13 -6.37 -5.96
N VAL A 331 -15.58 -7.59 -5.83
CA VAL A 331 -15.78 -8.67 -6.82
C VAL A 331 -17.27 -9.00 -7.00
N LYS A 332 -18.09 -8.93 -5.95
CA LYS A 332 -19.54 -9.14 -6.07
C LYS A 332 -20.20 -8.14 -7.02
N SER A 333 -19.78 -6.88 -6.97
CA SER A 333 -20.29 -5.82 -7.87
C SER A 333 -19.95 -6.13 -9.32
N ALA A 334 -18.72 -6.58 -9.60
CA ALA A 334 -18.31 -6.99 -10.93
C ALA A 334 -19.15 -8.17 -11.45
N LEU A 335 -19.31 -9.23 -10.65
CA LEU A 335 -20.10 -10.42 -11.03
C LEU A 335 -21.59 -10.09 -11.26
N ILE A 336 -22.17 -9.20 -10.45
CA ILE A 336 -23.55 -8.73 -10.63
C ILE A 336 -23.70 -7.98 -11.96
N GLU A 337 -22.77 -7.09 -12.31
CA GLU A 337 -22.80 -6.38 -13.60
C GLU A 337 -22.57 -7.32 -14.79
N GLU A 338 -21.59 -8.22 -14.70
CA GLU A 338 -21.26 -9.21 -15.73
C GLU A 338 -22.41 -10.17 -16.05
N SER A 339 -23.32 -10.42 -15.09
CA SER A 339 -24.54 -11.21 -15.32
C SER A 339 -25.37 -10.70 -16.51
N GLY A 340 -25.25 -9.40 -16.83
CA GLY A 340 -25.89 -8.75 -17.97
C GLY A 340 -25.43 -9.27 -19.33
N ILE A 341 -24.22 -9.83 -19.45
CA ILE A 341 -23.68 -10.35 -20.70
C ILE A 341 -24.49 -11.56 -21.18
N VAL A 342 -24.73 -12.53 -20.28
CA VAL A 342 -25.52 -13.73 -20.59
C VAL A 342 -26.97 -13.35 -20.92
N ARG A 343 -27.56 -12.46 -20.11
CA ARG A 343 -28.91 -11.91 -20.34
C ARG A 343 -29.02 -11.24 -21.72
N GLY A 344 -28.04 -10.41 -22.07
CA GLY A 344 -27.97 -9.70 -23.33
C GLY A 344 -27.91 -10.65 -24.52
N ALA A 345 -27.10 -11.71 -24.43
CA ALA A 345 -26.99 -12.72 -25.49
C ALA A 345 -28.30 -13.50 -25.72
N GLU A 346 -29.03 -13.85 -24.67
CA GLU A 346 -30.35 -14.49 -24.79
C GLU A 346 -31.38 -13.57 -25.46
N ALA A 347 -31.43 -12.31 -25.02
CA ALA A 347 -32.33 -11.31 -25.60
C ALA A 347 -31.98 -10.99 -27.07
N ASP A 348 -30.70 -10.86 -27.38
CA ASP A 348 -30.18 -10.68 -28.75
C ASP A 348 -30.55 -11.86 -29.65
N ARG A 349 -30.39 -13.09 -29.15
CA ARG A 349 -30.72 -14.29 -29.92
C ARG A 349 -32.20 -14.34 -30.26
N LEU A 350 -33.06 -14.04 -29.29
CA LEU A 350 -34.51 -13.98 -29.50
C LEU A 350 -34.88 -12.85 -30.48
N ARG A 351 -34.27 -11.67 -30.36
CA ARG A 351 -34.45 -10.57 -31.33
C ARG A 351 -34.09 -11.00 -32.74
N ALA A 352 -32.93 -11.65 -32.91
CA ALA A 352 -32.45 -12.16 -34.18
C ALA A 352 -33.42 -13.19 -34.78
N ALA A 353 -33.87 -14.14 -33.97
CA ALA A 353 -34.75 -15.20 -34.43
C ALA A 353 -36.15 -14.75 -34.88
N PHE A 354 -36.62 -13.59 -34.42
CA PHE A 354 -37.87 -12.98 -34.86
C PHE A 354 -37.68 -11.83 -35.84
N GLY A 355 -36.44 -11.51 -36.23
CA GLY A 355 -36.14 -10.44 -37.20
C GLY A 355 -36.53 -9.03 -36.72
N THR A 356 -36.50 -8.80 -35.41
CA THR A 356 -36.97 -7.53 -34.78
C THR A 356 -35.92 -6.40 -34.82
N VAL A 357 -36.27 -5.22 -34.33
CA VAL A 357 -35.43 -4.01 -34.41
C VAL A 357 -34.07 -4.23 -33.75
N GLY A 358 -32.99 -3.87 -34.46
CA GLY A 358 -31.62 -4.07 -33.98
C GLY A 358 -31.14 -5.52 -33.93
N ALA A 359 -31.93 -6.49 -34.41
CA ALA A 359 -31.53 -7.89 -34.56
C ALA A 359 -30.24 -8.03 -35.38
N SER A 360 -29.32 -8.85 -34.88
CA SER A 360 -28.17 -9.32 -35.66
C SER A 360 -28.63 -10.05 -36.92
N SER A 361 -28.00 -9.74 -38.06
CA SER A 361 -28.21 -10.47 -39.31
C SER A 361 -27.29 -11.69 -39.47
N ALA A 362 -26.38 -11.93 -38.51
CA ALA A 362 -25.42 -13.03 -38.57
C ALA A 362 -26.17 -14.38 -38.68
N PRO A 363 -25.98 -15.14 -39.78
CA PRO A 363 -26.63 -16.44 -39.97
C PRO A 363 -26.50 -17.44 -38.80
N VAL A 364 -27.42 -18.40 -38.75
CA VAL A 364 -27.38 -19.52 -37.79
C VAL A 364 -27.32 -20.84 -38.52
N LEU A 365 -26.77 -21.86 -37.86
CA LEU A 365 -26.78 -23.22 -38.40
C LEU A 365 -28.15 -23.85 -38.14
N ALA A 366 -29.02 -23.83 -39.14
CA ALA A 366 -30.34 -24.43 -39.05
C ALA A 366 -30.32 -25.89 -39.54
N TYR A 367 -31.03 -26.77 -38.82
CA TYR A 367 -31.24 -28.16 -39.19
C TYR A 367 -32.70 -28.37 -39.64
N GLY A 368 -32.87 -28.79 -40.89
CA GLY A 368 -34.17 -29.06 -41.49
C GLY A 368 -34.21 -30.37 -42.28
N PRO A 369 -35.30 -30.64 -43.02
CA PRO A 369 -35.46 -31.85 -43.83
C PRO A 369 -34.32 -32.06 -44.85
N ASP A 370 -33.72 -30.98 -45.33
CA ASP A 370 -32.64 -30.97 -46.31
C ASP A 370 -31.23 -30.99 -45.67
N GLY A 371 -31.14 -31.24 -44.36
CA GLY A 371 -29.88 -31.27 -43.60
C GLY A 371 -29.52 -29.94 -42.93
N ALA A 372 -28.26 -29.82 -42.50
CA ALA A 372 -27.72 -28.64 -41.84
C ALA A 372 -27.28 -27.58 -42.85
N ASN A 373 -27.85 -26.38 -42.77
CA ASN A 373 -27.52 -25.28 -43.66
C ASN A 373 -27.45 -23.95 -42.88
N LEU A 374 -26.61 -23.03 -43.36
CA LEU A 374 -26.55 -21.68 -42.79
C LEU A 374 -27.68 -20.82 -43.37
N VAL A 375 -28.50 -20.23 -42.51
CA VAL A 375 -29.66 -19.41 -42.88
C VAL A 375 -29.70 -18.12 -42.06
N ALA A 376 -30.40 -17.10 -42.57
CA ALA A 376 -30.66 -15.91 -41.77
C ALA A 376 -31.43 -16.31 -40.49
N PRO A 377 -31.17 -15.66 -39.33
CA PRO A 377 -31.74 -16.05 -38.04
C PRO A 377 -33.27 -16.18 -38.01
N ASP A 378 -33.96 -15.28 -38.70
CA ASP A 378 -35.42 -15.18 -38.83
C ASP A 378 -36.03 -16.20 -39.81
N GLN A 379 -35.18 -16.83 -40.63
CA GLN A 379 -35.57 -17.87 -41.59
C GLN A 379 -35.31 -19.28 -41.06
N ALA A 380 -34.82 -19.40 -39.82
CA ALA A 380 -34.52 -20.67 -39.17
C ALA A 380 -35.78 -21.37 -38.64
N ASN A 381 -36.52 -22.02 -39.55
CA ASN A 381 -37.81 -22.70 -39.30
C ASN A 381 -37.69 -24.05 -38.56
N GLY A 382 -36.49 -24.45 -38.16
CA GLY A 382 -36.20 -25.71 -37.46
C GLY A 382 -35.26 -25.49 -36.28
N ILE A 383 -34.53 -26.53 -35.88
CA ILE A 383 -33.48 -26.39 -34.86
C ILE A 383 -32.43 -25.42 -35.38
N ALA A 384 -31.97 -24.47 -34.57
CA ALA A 384 -30.86 -23.61 -34.95
C ALA A 384 -29.80 -23.51 -33.86
N ALA A 385 -28.54 -23.62 -34.26
CA ALA A 385 -27.39 -23.41 -33.41
C ALA A 385 -26.71 -22.07 -33.72
N TRP A 386 -26.24 -21.40 -32.67
CA TRP A 386 -25.58 -20.11 -32.73
C TRP A 386 -24.40 -20.04 -31.75
N GLY A 387 -23.52 -19.06 -31.95
CA GLY A 387 -22.45 -18.75 -31.02
C GLY A 387 -22.08 -17.27 -31.06
N SER A 388 -21.53 -16.77 -29.96
CA SER A 388 -21.08 -15.39 -29.80
C SER A 388 -19.79 -15.35 -28.98
N ALA A 389 -18.82 -14.57 -29.41
CA ALA A 389 -17.67 -14.19 -28.60
C ALA A 389 -17.89 -12.77 -28.05
N PHE A 390 -17.37 -12.47 -26.86
CA PHE A 390 -17.51 -11.15 -26.24
C PHE A 390 -16.26 -10.76 -25.45
N GLY A 391 -16.06 -9.45 -25.33
CA GLY A 391 -15.10 -8.84 -24.42
C GLY A 391 -15.70 -7.60 -23.78
N ALA A 392 -15.48 -7.41 -22.48
CA ALA A 392 -15.97 -6.27 -21.71
C ALA A 392 -14.90 -5.76 -20.76
N TRP A 393 -14.95 -4.46 -20.46
CA TRP A 393 -14.10 -3.79 -19.48
C TRP A 393 -14.93 -2.78 -18.68
N ASN A 394 -14.75 -2.82 -17.37
CA ASN A 394 -15.54 -2.08 -16.40
C ASN A 394 -14.59 -1.33 -15.48
N THR A 395 -14.94 -0.08 -15.19
CA THR A 395 -14.30 0.70 -14.13
C THR A 395 -15.38 1.10 -13.15
N PHE A 396 -15.19 0.71 -11.89
CA PHE A 396 -15.96 1.14 -10.74
C PHE A 396 -15.13 2.18 -10.01
N ASP A 397 -15.60 3.42 -9.98
CA ASP A 397 -14.91 4.51 -9.30
C ASP A 397 -14.93 4.25 -7.79
N GLY A 398 -13.77 4.47 -7.17
CA GLY A 398 -13.64 4.41 -5.72
C GLY A 398 -14.37 5.55 -5.04
N ASN A 399 -14.73 5.36 -3.78
CA ASN A 399 -15.25 6.41 -2.92
C ASN A 399 -14.39 6.55 -1.66
N ALA A 400 -14.80 7.40 -0.73
CA ALA A 400 -14.05 7.59 0.51
C ALA A 400 -13.86 6.29 1.30
N ASN A 401 -14.76 5.31 1.16
CA ASN A 401 -14.80 4.09 1.96
C ASN A 401 -14.18 2.86 1.28
N ALA A 402 -14.28 2.74 -0.04
CA ALA A 402 -13.77 1.62 -0.82
C ALA A 402 -12.98 2.09 -2.04
N ALA A 403 -11.84 1.46 -2.31
CA ALA A 403 -11.03 1.72 -3.48
C ALA A 403 -11.74 1.32 -4.78
N GLY A 404 -11.35 1.98 -5.87
CA GLY A 404 -11.86 1.66 -7.20
C GLY A 404 -11.49 0.25 -7.66
N LEU A 405 -12.29 -0.29 -8.57
CA LEU A 405 -12.09 -1.62 -9.15
C LEU A 405 -12.14 -1.54 -10.67
N ASP A 406 -11.08 -2.02 -11.31
CA ASP A 406 -11.10 -2.31 -12.74
C ASP A 406 -11.36 -3.79 -12.98
N SER A 407 -12.13 -4.10 -14.02
CA SER A 407 -12.44 -5.47 -14.39
C SER A 407 -12.42 -5.64 -15.90
N ALA A 408 -11.95 -6.79 -16.36
CA ALA A 408 -11.98 -7.17 -17.76
C ALA A 408 -12.45 -8.62 -17.92
N THR A 409 -13.41 -8.85 -18.81
CA THR A 409 -14.01 -10.17 -19.04
C THR A 409 -13.94 -10.54 -20.51
N GLY A 410 -13.57 -11.77 -20.81
CA GLY A 410 -13.60 -12.32 -22.17
C GLY A 410 -14.21 -13.72 -22.19
N GLY A 411 -14.99 -14.04 -23.22
CA GLY A 411 -15.64 -15.35 -23.26
C GLY A 411 -16.33 -15.73 -24.56
N LEU A 412 -16.92 -16.92 -24.54
CA LEU A 412 -17.68 -17.53 -25.61
C LEU A 412 -19.00 -18.09 -25.07
N LEU A 413 -20.09 -17.79 -25.77
CA LEU A 413 -21.41 -18.39 -25.57
C LEU A 413 -21.78 -19.21 -26.81
N VAL A 414 -22.39 -20.37 -26.59
CA VAL A 414 -22.98 -21.20 -27.65
C VAL A 414 -24.39 -21.59 -27.25
N GLY A 415 -25.30 -21.71 -28.21
CA GLY A 415 -26.67 -22.06 -27.90
C GLY A 415 -27.38 -22.78 -29.03
N VAL A 416 -28.50 -23.39 -28.67
CA VAL A 416 -29.42 -24.07 -29.58
C VAL A 416 -30.84 -23.73 -29.20
N ASP A 417 -31.68 -23.52 -30.21
CA ASP A 417 -33.10 -23.23 -30.02
C ASP A 417 -33.96 -23.89 -31.09
N ILE A 418 -35.23 -24.03 -30.76
CA ILE A 418 -36.26 -24.62 -31.61
C ILE A 418 -37.51 -23.74 -31.63
N PRO A 419 -38.20 -23.64 -32.78
CA PRO A 419 -39.56 -23.13 -32.78
C PRO A 419 -40.47 -24.10 -32.02
N LEU A 420 -41.36 -23.55 -31.21
CA LEU A 420 -42.39 -24.26 -30.47
C LEU A 420 -43.74 -23.62 -30.76
N ALA A 421 -44.75 -24.43 -31.09
CA ALA A 421 -46.03 -23.92 -31.62
C ALA A 421 -45.81 -22.96 -32.83
N GLU A 422 -46.79 -22.11 -33.16
CA GLU A 422 -46.70 -21.23 -34.33
C GLU A 422 -45.90 -19.93 -34.09
N THR A 423 -45.71 -19.50 -32.83
CA THR A 423 -45.14 -18.18 -32.53
C THR A 423 -44.06 -18.17 -31.45
N TRP A 424 -43.73 -19.31 -30.83
CA TRP A 424 -42.74 -19.35 -29.76
C TRP A 424 -41.41 -19.90 -30.24
N ARG A 425 -40.36 -19.47 -29.57
CA ARG A 425 -39.02 -20.03 -29.72
C ARG A 425 -38.44 -20.28 -28.35
N VAL A 426 -37.88 -21.46 -28.15
CA VAL A 426 -37.32 -21.91 -26.87
C VAL A 426 -35.94 -22.46 -27.13
N GLY A 427 -34.98 -22.13 -26.27
CA GLY A 427 -33.62 -22.59 -26.40
C GLY A 427 -32.88 -22.69 -25.09
N ALA A 428 -31.66 -23.19 -25.22
CA ALA A 428 -30.68 -23.26 -24.16
C ALA A 428 -29.35 -22.70 -24.67
N LEU A 429 -28.53 -22.22 -23.74
CA LEU A 429 -27.15 -21.85 -24.00
C LEU A 429 -26.22 -22.42 -22.95
N ALA A 430 -24.95 -22.53 -23.31
CA ALA A 430 -23.85 -22.76 -22.40
C ALA A 430 -22.69 -21.83 -22.77
N GLY A 431 -21.84 -21.51 -21.80
CA GLY A 431 -20.74 -20.59 -22.04
C GLY A 431 -19.60 -20.73 -21.05
N TYR A 432 -18.45 -20.21 -21.45
CA TYR A 432 -17.28 -20.02 -20.60
C TYR A 432 -16.79 -18.58 -20.74
N SER A 433 -16.36 -17.99 -19.62
CA SER A 433 -15.64 -16.73 -19.63
C SER A 433 -14.59 -16.70 -18.53
N HIS A 434 -13.60 -15.83 -18.72
CA HIS A 434 -12.58 -15.52 -17.75
C HIS A 434 -12.61 -14.03 -17.45
N SER A 435 -12.52 -13.68 -16.17
CA SER A 435 -12.54 -12.29 -15.70
C SER A 435 -11.32 -12.02 -14.84
N SER A 436 -10.74 -10.83 -14.99
CA SER A 436 -9.72 -10.29 -14.08
C SER A 436 -10.25 -9.08 -13.35
N PHE A 437 -9.76 -8.86 -12.13
CA PHE A 437 -10.15 -7.77 -11.24
C PHE A 437 -8.90 -7.14 -10.62
N ASP A 438 -8.81 -5.81 -10.61
CA ASP A 438 -7.65 -5.09 -10.10
C ASP A 438 -8.10 -3.88 -9.26
N SER A 439 -7.48 -3.70 -8.09
CA SER A 439 -7.71 -2.58 -7.17
C SER A 439 -6.36 -2.05 -6.67
N ASP A 440 -5.76 -1.17 -7.46
CA ASP A 440 -4.39 -0.67 -7.26
C ASP A 440 -4.20 0.04 -5.91
N ASP A 441 -5.15 0.88 -5.48
CA ASP A 441 -5.11 1.61 -4.20
C ASP A 441 -5.16 0.70 -2.95
N ARG A 442 -5.36 -0.61 -3.14
CA ARG A 442 -5.36 -1.64 -2.09
C ARG A 442 -4.35 -2.76 -2.35
N ALA A 443 -3.48 -2.62 -3.36
CA ALA A 443 -2.54 -3.67 -3.77
C ALA A 443 -3.21 -5.06 -3.82
N SER A 444 -4.41 -5.10 -4.42
CA SER A 444 -5.30 -6.26 -4.44
C SER A 444 -5.70 -6.59 -5.88
N SER A 445 -5.80 -7.87 -6.19
CA SER A 445 -6.20 -8.38 -7.50
C SER A 445 -7.00 -9.67 -7.35
N GLY A 446 -7.66 -10.09 -8.43
CA GLY A 446 -8.33 -11.38 -8.49
C GLY A 446 -8.66 -11.80 -9.90
N SER A 447 -9.13 -13.03 -10.03
CA SER A 447 -9.63 -13.58 -11.28
C SER A 447 -10.80 -14.51 -11.03
N SER A 448 -11.64 -14.70 -12.06
CA SER A 448 -12.68 -15.71 -12.01
C SER A 448 -12.85 -16.47 -13.31
N ASP A 449 -12.92 -17.80 -13.18
CA ASP A 449 -13.36 -18.69 -14.25
C ASP A 449 -14.85 -18.99 -14.12
N ASN A 450 -15.60 -18.63 -15.16
CA ASN A 450 -17.04 -18.55 -15.15
C ASN A 450 -17.64 -19.56 -16.13
N TYR A 451 -18.60 -20.37 -15.67
CA TYR A 451 -19.33 -21.33 -16.50
C TYR A 451 -20.83 -21.02 -16.44
N SER A 452 -21.43 -20.69 -17.57
CA SER A 452 -22.84 -20.28 -17.63
C SER A 452 -23.70 -21.34 -18.30
N LEU A 453 -24.90 -21.54 -17.78
CA LEU A 453 -25.97 -22.31 -18.39
C LEU A 453 -27.25 -21.46 -18.38
N GLY A 454 -27.93 -21.40 -19.53
CA GLY A 454 -29.12 -20.56 -19.69
C GLY A 454 -30.24 -21.24 -20.46
N LEU A 455 -31.46 -20.83 -20.18
CA LEU A 455 -32.69 -21.21 -20.85
C LEU A 455 -33.44 -19.95 -21.23
N TYR A 456 -33.87 -19.84 -22.49
CA TYR A 456 -34.57 -18.66 -22.97
C TYR A 456 -35.79 -19.04 -23.79
N ALA A 457 -36.79 -18.17 -23.74
CA ALA A 457 -38.00 -18.28 -24.54
C ALA A 457 -38.50 -16.90 -24.98
N GLY A 458 -39.07 -16.83 -26.17
CA GLY A 458 -39.68 -15.60 -26.66
C GLY A 458 -40.75 -15.85 -27.69
N SER A 459 -41.54 -14.82 -27.96
CA SER A 459 -42.60 -14.81 -28.96
C SER A 459 -42.78 -13.42 -29.55
N GLN A 460 -43.26 -13.37 -30.80
CA GLN A 460 -43.59 -12.13 -31.49
C GLN A 460 -45.06 -12.17 -31.95
N TRP A 461 -45.86 -11.20 -31.49
CA TRP A 461 -47.28 -11.06 -31.83
C TRP A 461 -47.53 -9.75 -32.57
N GLY A 462 -47.39 -9.79 -33.89
CA GLY A 462 -47.38 -8.57 -34.70
C GLY A 462 -46.22 -7.67 -34.27
N GLY A 463 -46.52 -6.44 -33.83
CA GLY A 463 -45.50 -5.53 -33.31
C GLY A 463 -45.04 -5.84 -31.88
N LEU A 464 -45.80 -6.60 -31.08
CA LEU A 464 -45.46 -6.86 -29.68
C LEU A 464 -44.50 -8.06 -29.55
N GLY A 465 -43.28 -7.81 -29.08
CA GLY A 465 -42.29 -8.83 -28.74
C GLY A 465 -42.23 -9.11 -27.25
N PHE A 466 -42.14 -10.39 -26.89
CA PHE A 466 -41.86 -10.87 -25.53
C PHE A 466 -40.61 -11.72 -25.53
N ARG A 467 -39.69 -11.44 -24.61
CA ARG A 467 -38.40 -12.15 -24.47
C ARG A 467 -38.15 -12.41 -23.00
N SER A 468 -37.70 -13.61 -22.64
CA SER A 468 -37.43 -13.98 -21.26
C SER A 468 -36.37 -15.06 -21.19
N GLY A 469 -35.66 -15.11 -20.08
CA GLY A 469 -34.65 -16.12 -19.85
C GLY A 469 -34.34 -16.32 -18.37
N LEU A 470 -33.70 -17.46 -18.11
CA LEU A 470 -33.17 -17.90 -16.83
C LEU A 470 -31.72 -18.32 -17.06
N ALA A 471 -30.80 -17.87 -16.22
CA ALA A 471 -29.41 -18.28 -16.30
C ALA A 471 -28.87 -18.61 -14.91
N TYR A 472 -27.91 -19.53 -14.87
CA TYR A 472 -27.09 -19.79 -13.71
C TYR A 472 -25.63 -19.81 -14.15
N THR A 473 -24.78 -19.07 -13.43
CA THR A 473 -23.33 -19.05 -13.65
C THR A 473 -22.63 -19.54 -12.41
N TRP A 474 -21.75 -20.54 -12.57
CA TRP A 474 -20.78 -20.93 -11.54
C TRP A 474 -19.51 -20.12 -11.73
N HIS A 475 -18.97 -19.62 -10.62
CA HIS A 475 -17.77 -18.80 -10.56
C HIS A 475 -16.75 -19.51 -9.68
N GLN A 476 -15.54 -19.73 -10.19
CA GLN A 476 -14.36 -20.08 -9.39
C GLN A 476 -13.57 -18.79 -9.22
N ILE A 477 -13.34 -18.34 -7.99
CA ILE A 477 -12.76 -17.03 -7.69
C ILE A 477 -11.45 -17.22 -6.95
N ASP A 478 -10.40 -16.61 -7.47
CA ASP A 478 -9.10 -16.50 -6.80
C ASP A 478 -8.80 -15.02 -6.54
N THR A 479 -8.34 -14.69 -5.33
CA THR A 479 -8.01 -13.31 -4.93
C THR A 479 -6.66 -13.28 -4.24
N SER A 480 -5.88 -12.22 -4.50
CA SER A 480 -4.65 -11.92 -3.78
C SER A 480 -4.65 -10.47 -3.30
N ARG A 481 -4.14 -10.23 -2.09
CA ARG A 481 -3.91 -8.88 -1.55
C ARG A 481 -2.65 -8.79 -0.72
N SER A 482 -2.04 -7.62 -0.68
CA SER A 482 -0.85 -7.37 0.13
C SER A 482 -1.14 -6.41 1.28
N VAL A 483 -0.58 -6.71 2.45
CA VAL A 483 -0.59 -5.83 3.62
C VAL A 483 0.84 -5.46 3.95
N PHE A 484 1.11 -4.16 4.01
CA PHE A 484 2.38 -3.57 4.39
C PHE A 484 2.15 -2.48 5.45
N ILE A 485 2.30 -2.88 6.71
CA ILE A 485 2.37 -1.97 7.86
C ILE A 485 3.66 -2.28 8.64
N PRO A 486 4.21 -1.34 9.43
CA PRO A 486 5.41 -1.58 10.22
C PRO A 486 5.25 -2.85 11.08
N GLY A 487 6.24 -3.73 11.02
CA GLY A 487 6.21 -5.01 11.73
C GLY A 487 5.34 -6.11 11.10
N LEU A 488 4.63 -5.84 10.00
CA LEU A 488 3.77 -6.83 9.33
C LEU A 488 3.73 -6.65 7.81
N THR A 489 4.37 -7.60 7.12
CA THR A 489 4.28 -7.76 5.66
C THR A 489 3.64 -9.10 5.35
N ASN A 490 2.45 -9.11 4.75
CA ASN A 490 1.74 -10.33 4.36
C ASN A 490 1.32 -10.27 2.89
N ALA A 491 1.51 -11.37 2.17
CA ALA A 491 0.87 -11.63 0.89
C ALA A 491 -0.24 -12.65 1.17
N LEU A 492 -1.48 -12.28 0.90
CA LEU A 492 -2.65 -13.02 1.32
C LEU A 492 -3.41 -13.52 0.10
N ASP A 493 -3.67 -14.83 0.07
CA ASP A 493 -4.33 -15.51 -1.05
C ASP A 493 -5.57 -16.26 -0.57
N SER A 494 -6.63 -16.24 -1.38
CA SER A 494 -7.85 -17.02 -1.14
C SER A 494 -8.42 -17.57 -2.45
N SER A 495 -9.12 -18.70 -2.35
CA SER A 495 -9.82 -19.36 -3.43
C SER A 495 -11.18 -19.85 -2.92
N TYR A 496 -12.26 -19.51 -3.62
CA TYR A 496 -13.63 -19.83 -3.22
C TYR A 496 -14.58 -19.82 -4.41
N ASP A 497 -15.75 -20.46 -4.24
CA ASP A 497 -16.76 -20.56 -5.28
C ASP A 497 -17.91 -19.55 -5.07
N ALA A 498 -18.59 -19.20 -6.17
CA ALA A 498 -19.84 -18.45 -6.13
C ALA A 498 -20.81 -18.90 -7.21
N GLY A 499 -22.08 -18.54 -7.06
CA GLY A 499 -23.17 -18.86 -7.98
C GLY A 499 -24.04 -17.64 -8.24
N THR A 500 -24.22 -17.28 -9.51
CA THR A 500 -25.15 -16.22 -9.91
C THR A 500 -26.37 -16.82 -10.58
N PHE A 501 -27.52 -16.73 -9.94
CA PHE A 501 -28.82 -16.97 -10.56
C PHE A 501 -29.38 -15.67 -11.14
N GLN A 502 -30.00 -15.78 -12.31
CA GLN A 502 -30.65 -14.66 -12.96
C GLN A 502 -31.95 -15.05 -13.65
N ALA A 503 -32.94 -14.17 -13.57
CA ALA A 503 -34.19 -14.27 -14.33
C ALA A 503 -34.54 -12.90 -14.94
N PHE A 504 -35.02 -12.88 -16.19
CA PHE A 504 -35.46 -11.63 -16.80
C PHE A 504 -36.67 -11.77 -17.71
N GLY A 505 -37.32 -10.64 -17.96
CA GLY A 505 -38.36 -10.49 -18.98
C GLY A 505 -38.29 -9.11 -19.64
N GLU A 506 -38.52 -9.08 -20.95
CA GLU A 506 -38.58 -7.88 -21.77
C GLU A 506 -39.85 -7.87 -22.61
N LEU A 507 -40.49 -6.71 -22.68
CA LEU A 507 -41.56 -6.40 -23.63
C LEU A 507 -41.09 -5.26 -24.53
N GLY A 508 -41.25 -5.42 -25.85
CA GLY A 508 -40.95 -4.40 -26.85
C GLY A 508 -42.09 -4.25 -27.85
N TYR A 509 -42.31 -3.05 -28.40
CA TYR A 509 -43.31 -2.83 -29.43
C TYR A 509 -42.70 -2.20 -30.69
N GLN A 510 -42.64 -2.97 -31.77
CA GLN A 510 -42.05 -2.55 -33.04
C GLN A 510 -42.98 -1.63 -33.84
N PHE A 511 -42.41 -0.53 -34.33
CA PHE A 511 -42.98 0.39 -35.30
C PHE A 511 -42.15 0.38 -36.57
N ASP A 512 -42.78 0.08 -37.70
CA ASP A 512 -42.15 0.13 -39.01
C ASP A 512 -42.41 1.51 -39.66
N LEU A 513 -41.35 2.32 -39.78
CA LEU A 513 -41.35 3.67 -40.33
C LEU A 513 -40.59 3.70 -41.67
N SER A 514 -41.10 2.95 -42.65
CA SER A 514 -40.48 2.78 -43.97
C SER A 514 -39.06 2.20 -43.90
N ASP A 515 -38.02 3.05 -44.00
CA ASP A 515 -36.60 2.62 -44.00
C ASP A 515 -35.99 2.55 -42.59
N VAL A 516 -36.78 2.89 -41.57
CA VAL A 516 -36.38 2.89 -40.16
C VAL A 516 -37.36 2.05 -39.35
N GLN A 517 -36.85 1.24 -38.45
CA GLN A 517 -37.64 0.49 -37.49
C GLN A 517 -37.33 1.00 -36.09
N LEU A 518 -38.35 1.16 -35.24
CA LEU A 518 -38.24 1.67 -33.88
C LEU A 518 -38.93 0.69 -32.91
N GLU A 519 -38.28 0.35 -31.80
CA GLU A 519 -38.85 -0.51 -30.74
C GLU A 519 -38.59 0.11 -29.37
N PRO A 520 -39.54 0.86 -28.77
CA PRO A 520 -39.55 1.08 -27.33
C PRO A 520 -39.68 -0.25 -26.59
N PHE A 521 -38.95 -0.41 -25.50
CA PHE A 521 -38.96 -1.60 -24.67
C PHE A 521 -38.91 -1.28 -23.17
N ALA A 522 -39.37 -2.24 -22.38
CA ALA A 522 -39.21 -2.29 -20.94
C ALA A 522 -38.70 -3.68 -20.53
N ASN A 523 -37.64 -3.72 -19.73
CA ASN A 523 -36.99 -4.92 -19.24
C ASN A 523 -36.97 -4.91 -17.70
N LEU A 524 -37.18 -6.08 -17.12
CA LEU A 524 -37.01 -6.36 -15.70
C LEU A 524 -36.08 -7.57 -15.57
N ALA A 525 -35.04 -7.44 -14.75
CA ALA A 525 -34.11 -8.52 -14.44
C ALA A 525 -33.90 -8.62 -12.93
N TYR A 526 -33.90 -9.83 -12.41
CA TYR A 526 -33.55 -10.15 -11.03
C TYR A 526 -32.27 -11.00 -11.03
N VAL A 527 -31.31 -10.61 -10.20
CA VAL A 527 -30.00 -11.25 -10.04
C VAL A 527 -29.82 -11.57 -8.56
N ASN A 528 -29.48 -12.82 -8.28
CA ASN A 528 -29.12 -13.29 -6.96
C ASN A 528 -27.73 -13.91 -7.05
N LEU A 529 -26.78 -13.35 -6.32
CA LEU A 529 -25.41 -13.82 -6.21
C LEU A 529 -25.22 -14.45 -4.84
N ASP A 530 -24.91 -15.74 -4.80
CA ASP A 530 -24.49 -16.48 -3.60
C ASP A 530 -22.98 -16.70 -3.65
N THR A 531 -22.26 -16.32 -2.59
CA THR A 531 -20.82 -16.58 -2.42
C THR A 531 -20.60 -17.53 -1.25
N ASP A 532 -19.76 -18.55 -1.45
CA ASP A 532 -19.35 -19.43 -0.37
C ASP A 532 -18.46 -18.72 0.66
N GLY A 533 -18.26 -19.35 1.81
CA GLY A 533 -17.30 -18.86 2.81
C GLY A 533 -15.88 -19.11 2.33
N TYR A 534 -14.95 -18.24 2.75
CA TYR A 534 -13.56 -18.29 2.32
C TYR A 534 -12.60 -18.13 3.49
N GLY A 535 -11.37 -18.57 3.29
CA GLY A 535 -10.25 -18.34 4.20
C GLY A 535 -9.05 -17.87 3.41
N GLU A 536 -8.44 -16.79 3.85
CA GLU A 536 -7.14 -16.36 3.34
C GLU A 536 -6.02 -17.17 4.00
N SER A 537 -4.92 -17.29 3.28
CA SER A 537 -3.66 -17.84 3.77
C SER A 537 -2.54 -16.84 3.52
N GLY A 538 -1.39 -16.99 4.19
CA GLY A 538 -0.19 -16.20 3.90
C GLY A 538 0.22 -15.17 4.96
N GLY A 539 -0.48 -15.08 6.11
CA GLY A 539 0.00 -14.28 7.23
C GLY A 539 -0.99 -14.06 8.37
N ALA A 540 -0.58 -13.26 9.35
CA ALA A 540 -1.39 -12.94 10.54
C ALA A 540 -2.60 -12.05 10.24
N ALA A 541 -2.56 -11.28 9.14
CA ALA A 541 -3.67 -10.48 8.65
C ALA A 541 -4.69 -11.28 7.80
N ALA A 542 -4.56 -12.61 7.73
CA ALA A 542 -5.50 -13.46 7.00
C ALA A 542 -6.93 -13.39 7.58
N LEU A 543 -7.90 -13.25 6.69
CA LEU A 543 -9.32 -13.18 6.97
C LEU A 543 -10.00 -14.53 6.78
N SER A 544 -11.04 -14.78 7.56
CA SER A 544 -12.05 -15.80 7.27
C SER A 544 -13.39 -15.13 7.00
N GLY A 545 -13.92 -15.28 5.79
CA GLY A 545 -15.20 -14.73 5.36
C GLY A 545 -16.35 -15.74 5.47
N ALA A 546 -17.51 -15.27 5.91
CA ALA A 546 -18.74 -16.06 5.90
C ALA A 546 -19.35 -16.12 4.50
N SER A 547 -20.10 -17.19 4.21
CA SER A 547 -20.95 -17.21 3.02
C SER A 547 -22.05 -16.15 3.12
N GLY A 548 -22.55 -15.70 1.96
CA GLY A 548 -23.59 -14.69 1.92
C GLY A 548 -24.18 -14.50 0.53
N SER A 549 -25.34 -13.86 0.48
CA SER A 549 -26.08 -13.58 -0.75
C SER A 549 -26.19 -12.08 -1.02
N SER A 550 -26.42 -11.70 -2.27
CA SER A 550 -26.75 -10.32 -2.67
C SER A 550 -27.84 -10.34 -3.73
N ASP A 551 -28.90 -9.57 -3.49
CA ASP A 551 -30.10 -9.53 -4.33
C ASP A 551 -30.20 -8.17 -5.04
N THR A 552 -30.08 -8.16 -6.36
CA THR A 552 -30.19 -6.94 -7.17
C THR A 552 -31.26 -7.08 -8.24
N THR A 553 -32.16 -6.10 -8.34
CA THR A 553 -33.16 -6.02 -9.40
C THR A 553 -32.86 -4.85 -10.31
N PHE A 554 -32.82 -5.09 -11.61
CA PHE A 554 -32.65 -4.04 -12.62
C PHE A 554 -33.95 -3.82 -13.38
N THR A 555 -34.30 -2.55 -13.58
CA THR A 555 -35.30 -2.14 -14.55
C THR A 555 -34.62 -1.36 -15.65
N THR A 556 -34.93 -1.64 -16.91
CA THR A 556 -34.43 -0.85 -18.04
C THR A 556 -35.59 -0.44 -18.91
N VAL A 557 -35.68 0.86 -19.22
CA VAL A 557 -36.61 1.39 -20.21
C VAL A 557 -35.83 2.09 -21.29
N GLY A 558 -36.16 1.83 -22.54
CA GLY A 558 -35.37 2.37 -23.65
C GLY A 558 -36.06 2.26 -24.98
N ALA A 559 -35.33 2.66 -26.01
CA ALA A 559 -35.75 2.54 -27.40
C ALA A 559 -34.60 2.02 -28.25
N ARG A 560 -34.93 1.11 -29.16
CA ARG A 560 -34.03 0.58 -30.18
C ARG A 560 -34.43 1.12 -31.53
N VAL A 561 -33.44 1.38 -32.38
CA VAL A 561 -33.64 1.82 -33.76
C VAL A 561 -32.76 0.98 -34.67
N SER A 562 -33.25 0.65 -35.87
CA SER A 562 -32.39 0.11 -36.92
C SER A 562 -32.80 0.57 -38.31
N SER A 563 -31.82 0.66 -39.21
CA SER A 563 -32.02 1.03 -40.60
C SER A 563 -31.07 0.26 -41.52
N ASP A 564 -31.60 -0.22 -42.64
CA ASP A 564 -30.84 -0.84 -43.71
C ASP A 564 -30.39 0.21 -44.72
N PHE A 565 -29.15 0.12 -45.18
CA PHE A 565 -28.61 1.03 -46.19
C PHE A 565 -27.58 0.33 -47.09
N MET A 566 -27.23 0.97 -48.19
CA MET A 566 -26.24 0.46 -49.15
C MET A 566 -24.95 1.27 -49.04
N ILE A 567 -23.81 0.57 -48.90
CA ILE A 567 -22.47 1.13 -49.05
C ILE A 567 -21.90 0.61 -50.36
N GLY A 568 -22.09 1.37 -51.45
CA GLY A 568 -21.79 0.89 -52.79
C GLY A 568 -22.71 -0.28 -53.16
N ALA A 569 -22.14 -1.47 -53.36
CA ALA A 569 -22.88 -2.71 -53.65
C ALA A 569 -23.11 -3.58 -52.40
N THR A 570 -22.54 -3.21 -51.25
CA THR A 570 -22.64 -3.95 -50.00
C THR A 570 -23.86 -3.48 -49.21
N ARG A 571 -24.71 -4.41 -48.79
CA ARG A 571 -25.79 -4.12 -47.84
C ARG A 571 -25.18 -3.99 -46.44
N ALA A 572 -25.62 -2.97 -45.71
CA ALA A 572 -25.25 -2.74 -44.33
C ALA A 572 -26.50 -2.45 -43.49
N LYS A 573 -26.47 -2.84 -42.23
CA LYS A 573 -27.51 -2.52 -41.25
C LYS A 573 -26.88 -1.78 -40.09
N ALA A 574 -27.44 -0.61 -39.76
CA ALA A 574 -27.09 0.12 -38.55
C ALA A 574 -28.16 -0.12 -37.49
N SER A 575 -27.73 -0.34 -36.26
CA SER A 575 -28.59 -0.44 -35.09
C SER A 575 -28.10 0.50 -33.98
N GLY A 576 -29.04 0.98 -33.18
CA GLY A 576 -28.76 1.79 -32.00
C GLY A 576 -29.76 1.51 -30.88
N MET A 577 -29.31 1.64 -29.64
CA MET A 577 -30.16 1.59 -28.44
C MET A 577 -29.80 2.74 -27.52
N ILE A 578 -30.83 3.33 -26.90
CA ILE A 578 -30.65 4.21 -25.76
C ILE A 578 -31.66 3.80 -24.69
N GLY A 579 -31.22 3.74 -23.44
CA GLY A 579 -32.05 3.39 -22.31
C GLY A 579 -31.59 4.02 -21.01
N TRP A 580 -32.50 4.05 -20.06
CA TRP A 580 -32.22 4.32 -18.66
C TRP A 580 -32.41 3.02 -17.88
N ARG A 581 -31.40 2.67 -17.09
CA ARG A 581 -31.41 1.50 -16.21
C ARG A 581 -31.37 1.98 -14.76
N HIS A 582 -32.23 1.40 -13.92
CA HIS A 582 -32.26 1.63 -12.50
C HIS A 582 -32.11 0.32 -11.72
N ALA A 583 -31.24 0.30 -10.72
CA ALA A 583 -30.92 -0.85 -9.87
C ALA A 583 -31.53 -0.69 -8.47
N PHE A 584 -32.10 -1.77 -7.94
CA PHE A 584 -32.71 -1.84 -6.61
C PHE A 584 -32.08 -2.98 -5.80
N GLY A 585 -32.18 -2.89 -4.46
CA GLY A 585 -31.72 -3.94 -3.55
C GLY A 585 -30.29 -3.70 -3.11
N ASP A 586 -29.47 -4.75 -3.12
CA ASP A 586 -28.10 -4.75 -2.61
C ASP A 586 -27.12 -4.17 -3.66
N ILE A 587 -27.24 -2.88 -3.95
CA ILE A 587 -26.39 -2.18 -4.93
C ILE A 587 -24.98 -1.88 -4.41
N THR A 588 -24.76 -1.93 -3.09
CA THR A 588 -23.44 -1.83 -2.46
C THR A 588 -23.17 -3.13 -1.71
N PRO A 589 -22.54 -4.13 -2.34
CA PRO A 589 -22.33 -5.42 -1.73
C PRO A 589 -21.46 -5.34 -0.48
N SER A 590 -21.74 -6.26 0.47
CA SER A 590 -21.00 -6.39 1.71
C SER A 590 -20.54 -7.83 1.95
N VAL A 591 -19.47 -7.97 2.72
CA VAL A 591 -18.98 -9.25 3.23
C VAL A 591 -18.79 -9.15 4.74
N THR A 592 -19.07 -10.24 5.45
CA THR A 592 -18.76 -10.37 6.88
C THR A 592 -17.59 -11.33 7.06
N GLN A 593 -16.58 -10.89 7.79
CA GLN A 593 -15.30 -11.58 7.91
C GLN A 593 -14.66 -11.33 9.28
N ALA A 594 -13.59 -12.05 9.59
CA ALA A 594 -12.86 -11.90 10.85
C ALA A 594 -11.38 -12.22 10.68
N PHE A 595 -10.51 -11.55 11.44
CA PHE A 595 -9.14 -12.00 11.67
C PHE A 595 -9.10 -13.11 12.73
N ALA A 596 -8.02 -13.89 12.74
CA ALA A 596 -7.77 -14.88 13.78
C ALA A 596 -7.79 -14.26 15.19
N GLY A 597 -8.73 -14.70 16.03
CA GLY A 597 -8.89 -14.24 17.42
C GLY A 597 -9.68 -12.94 17.58
N SER A 598 -10.16 -12.33 16.50
CA SER A 598 -11.01 -11.13 16.52
C SER A 598 -12.51 -11.46 16.51
N THR A 599 -13.34 -10.45 16.77
CA THR A 599 -14.77 -10.50 16.50
C THR A 599 -15.08 -10.22 15.03
N PRO A 600 -16.12 -10.85 14.43
CA PRO A 600 -16.48 -10.59 13.04
C PRO A 600 -16.91 -9.15 12.78
N PHE A 601 -16.59 -8.66 11.59
CA PHE A 601 -16.90 -7.32 11.11
C PHE A 601 -17.35 -7.36 9.64
N ALA A 602 -18.08 -6.33 9.22
CA ALA A 602 -18.55 -6.19 7.85
C ALA A 602 -17.79 -5.08 7.13
N VAL A 603 -17.47 -5.30 5.86
CA VAL A 603 -16.94 -4.29 4.95
C VAL A 603 -17.78 -4.25 3.67
N THR A 604 -17.83 -3.09 3.04
CA THR A 604 -18.53 -2.87 1.78
C THR A 604 -17.55 -2.58 0.66
N GLY A 605 -17.86 -3.04 -0.55
CA GLY A 605 -17.07 -2.77 -1.76
C GLY A 605 -17.57 -1.56 -2.53
N VAL A 606 -17.11 -1.43 -3.78
CA VAL A 606 -17.64 -0.46 -4.75
C VAL A 606 -19.10 -0.75 -5.09
N ALA A 607 -19.88 0.29 -5.41
CA ALA A 607 -21.29 0.14 -5.71
C ALA A 607 -21.55 -0.20 -7.19
N VAL A 608 -22.60 -0.96 -7.45
CA VAL A 608 -23.29 -1.05 -8.74
C VAL A 608 -24.02 0.27 -8.98
N ALA A 609 -24.01 0.78 -10.21
CA ALA A 609 -24.69 2.05 -10.52
C ALA A 609 -26.20 1.94 -10.26
N GLU A 610 -26.70 2.77 -9.34
CA GLU A 610 -28.13 2.89 -9.04
C GLU A 610 -28.89 3.36 -10.28
N ASP A 611 -28.42 4.43 -10.93
CA ASP A 611 -28.95 4.94 -12.17
C ASP A 611 -27.84 4.96 -13.24
N ALA A 612 -28.16 4.43 -14.43
CA ALA A 612 -27.23 4.44 -15.54
C ALA A 612 -27.91 4.72 -16.89
N ALA A 613 -27.24 5.49 -17.73
CA ALA A 613 -27.56 5.58 -19.15
C ALA A 613 -26.94 4.37 -19.87
N VAL A 614 -27.74 3.64 -20.63
CA VAL A 614 -27.31 2.50 -21.44
C VAL A 614 -27.39 2.87 -22.91
N VAL A 615 -26.34 2.59 -23.65
CA VAL A 615 -26.24 2.85 -25.09
C VAL A 615 -25.70 1.65 -25.82
N GLU A 616 -26.24 1.38 -27.01
CA GLU A 616 -25.67 0.39 -27.92
C GLU A 616 -25.58 0.97 -29.32
N ALA A 617 -24.55 0.58 -30.05
CA ALA A 617 -24.38 0.90 -31.46
C ALA A 617 -23.84 -0.32 -32.20
N GLY A 618 -24.51 -0.73 -33.28
CA GLY A 618 -24.15 -1.90 -34.06
C GLY A 618 -24.09 -1.62 -35.55
N LEU A 619 -23.16 -2.30 -36.23
CA LEU A 619 -23.05 -2.32 -37.68
C LEU A 619 -22.85 -3.76 -38.17
N ASP A 620 -23.73 -4.20 -39.05
CA ASP A 620 -23.61 -5.47 -39.77
C ASP A 620 -23.32 -5.21 -41.25
N PHE A 621 -22.36 -5.93 -41.82
CA PHE A 621 -21.95 -5.82 -43.24
C PHE A 621 -22.03 -7.15 -43.96
N ASP A 622 -22.75 -7.20 -45.08
CA ASP A 622 -22.78 -8.34 -45.98
C ASP A 622 -21.59 -8.27 -46.96
N LEU A 623 -20.42 -8.73 -46.51
CA LEU A 623 -19.18 -8.73 -47.29
C LEU A 623 -19.29 -9.53 -48.60
N SER A 624 -20.10 -10.59 -48.61
CA SER A 624 -20.46 -11.34 -49.81
C SER A 624 -21.83 -12.00 -49.62
N ALA A 625 -22.37 -12.66 -50.66
CA ALA A 625 -23.58 -13.49 -50.51
C ALA A 625 -23.46 -14.57 -49.41
N ASN A 626 -22.22 -14.87 -49.02
CA ASN A 626 -21.87 -15.92 -48.08
C ASN A 626 -21.08 -15.40 -46.87
N THR A 627 -20.95 -14.10 -46.62
CA THR A 627 -20.12 -13.62 -45.49
C THR A 627 -20.72 -12.37 -44.88
N THR A 628 -21.02 -12.43 -43.58
CA THR A 628 -21.50 -11.27 -42.81
C THR A 628 -20.57 -11.06 -41.61
N ILE A 629 -20.22 -9.82 -41.36
CA ILE A 629 -19.50 -9.39 -40.15
C ILE A 629 -20.37 -8.38 -39.41
N GLY A 630 -20.61 -8.64 -38.14
CA GLY A 630 -21.28 -7.74 -37.22
C GLY A 630 -20.35 -7.30 -36.10
N VAL A 631 -20.33 -6.01 -35.80
CA VAL A 631 -19.67 -5.46 -34.61
C VAL A 631 -20.66 -4.58 -33.89
N SER A 632 -20.79 -4.78 -32.57
CA SER A 632 -21.58 -3.93 -31.72
C SER A 632 -20.80 -3.49 -30.49
N TYR A 633 -20.93 -2.21 -30.16
CA TYR A 633 -20.46 -1.61 -28.93
C TYR A 633 -21.64 -1.43 -27.97
N GLN A 634 -21.40 -1.72 -26.69
CA GLN A 634 -22.34 -1.51 -25.59
C GLN A 634 -21.64 -0.63 -24.55
N GLY A 635 -22.31 0.42 -24.10
CA GLY A 635 -21.80 1.32 -23.07
C GLY A 635 -22.86 1.51 -22.00
N GLN A 636 -22.43 1.58 -20.75
CA GLN A 636 -23.29 1.97 -19.64
C GLN A 636 -22.53 2.94 -18.73
N PHE A 637 -23.19 4.03 -18.36
CA PHE A 637 -22.59 5.16 -17.65
C PHE A 637 -23.51 5.58 -16.50
N GLY A 638 -23.05 5.35 -15.26
CA GLY A 638 -23.64 5.87 -14.03
C GLY A 638 -22.65 6.80 -13.33
N ASP A 639 -23.04 7.34 -12.17
CA ASP A 639 -22.23 8.34 -11.44
C ASP A 639 -20.84 7.81 -11.04
N ASP A 640 -20.75 6.53 -10.64
CA ASP A 640 -19.50 5.89 -10.17
C ASP A 640 -19.14 4.60 -10.93
N VAL A 641 -19.80 4.32 -12.07
CA VAL A 641 -19.55 3.10 -12.85
C VAL A 641 -19.55 3.42 -14.33
N SER A 642 -18.51 2.96 -15.03
CA SER A 642 -18.48 2.91 -16.48
C SER A 642 -18.25 1.49 -16.97
N TYR A 643 -19.16 1.00 -17.81
CA TYR A 643 -19.08 -0.29 -18.47
C TYR A 643 -18.93 -0.06 -19.97
N ASN A 644 -18.02 -0.80 -20.58
CA ASN A 644 -17.79 -0.78 -22.01
C ASN A 644 -17.61 -2.22 -22.51
N GLY A 645 -18.37 -2.59 -23.54
CA GLY A 645 -18.35 -3.92 -24.12
C GLY A 645 -18.27 -3.86 -25.64
N VAL A 646 -17.53 -4.81 -26.22
CA VAL A 646 -17.53 -5.06 -27.65
C VAL A 646 -17.90 -6.51 -27.92
N ASN A 647 -18.89 -6.68 -28.78
CA ASN A 647 -19.27 -7.97 -29.32
C ASN A 647 -18.94 -7.99 -30.81
N ALA A 648 -18.19 -9.02 -31.23
CA ALA A 648 -17.83 -9.25 -32.62
C ALA A 648 -18.39 -10.59 -33.08
N ARG A 649 -19.03 -10.58 -34.25
CA ARG A 649 -19.66 -11.74 -34.87
C ARG A 649 -19.12 -11.87 -36.30
N LEU A 650 -18.52 -13.02 -36.63
CA LEU A 650 -17.98 -13.32 -37.95
C LEU A 650 -18.62 -14.59 -38.47
N GLN A 651 -19.03 -14.60 -39.74
CA GLN A 651 -19.51 -15.83 -40.35
C GLN A 651 -19.26 -15.96 -41.85
N VAL A 652 -19.01 -17.21 -42.27
CA VAL A 652 -18.78 -17.65 -43.65
C VAL A 652 -19.72 -18.82 -43.99
N LYS A 653 -20.44 -18.72 -45.11
CA LYS A 653 -21.29 -19.73 -45.74
C LYS A 653 -20.46 -20.57 -46.71
N PHE A 654 -20.45 -21.90 -46.54
CA PHE A 654 -19.75 -22.84 -47.41
C PHE A 654 -20.70 -23.58 -48.34
#